data_AF-A0A7C6DRP4-F1
#
_entry.id   AF-A0A7C6DRP4-F1
#
_cell.length_a   1.000
_cell.length_b   1.000
_cell.length_c   1.000
_cell.angle_alpha   90.00
_cell.angle_beta   90.00
_cell.angle_gamma   90.00
#
_symmetry.space_group_name_H-M   'P 1'
#
loop_
_entity.id
_entity.type
_entity.pdbx_description
1 polymer ?
#
loop_
_entity_poly.entity_id
_entity_poly.type
_entity_poly.pdbx_seq_one_letter_code
_entity_poly.pdbx_strand_id
1 'polypeptide(L)'
;MKKLTIILLGLIFISVVVAQPWREVLAPTYPGGTIFYSGFMASKNVGYIVGNNGIILKTTNGGMTWAKLNSGVTRTLYSVFFLNEQLGFAGGSSRTLLKTTNGGITWDSISVSIIPETGAIYGIYFADSLKGWMIASTSSSGWILSTNDGGTSWKIDTVINKQLYAMHFAKPGKGIVVGKDAGTIWYTKDGIVWNNAPAPNLSQFPYTRTDIRSVFMINENLAIAVGWGSFAAGLQPSIILKTTNGGETWTLMVQSEENRTYDNLYSVWFKDSLNGIAVGGGIMGAIVIKTTDGGNTWVPLGVGIGATLYSGFGTGDTLIGAGSDGVIVRTPDFGNSGELITKIPGATIYSIQILNSGVIYAAGYDGIFLKSKNWGNSWGADFVSSRKATPNVNTIHFLNDDTGFAACSYRLLVRTKNGGESWEILLPDTLATTTHLYGVYFINWNKGFAVGQLATNKDVIYKTLDGGLTWAVRSNIASNAWRAVKFSTPNKGIIVGTKLKALYTVDGGETWNLATFKNVPASLASADLRDVAFLNESVAVAVGNKIILKTTDGGATWNYVDSTTTLLYSVSFANDRVGYAVGSGTILKTTDGGTTWTNIYDPNVIKQSIYSVSADTGGYPWIGCSYSYIYTTAPVVSVKDLNYVLPDYKLYQNYPNPFNPITTIKFSIPEKGDVTIKVFDLLGREVATIVSDQTFEAGEHYVNFRADGLPSGVYLYQLKVNGYSQTRKMIYIK
;
A
#
# COMPACT_ATOMS: atom_id res chain seq x y z
N MET A 1 -4.25 -71.61 -41.89
CA MET A 1 -3.54 -70.60 -41.06
C MET A 1 -2.72 -69.67 -41.95
N LYS A 2 -3.20 -68.44 -42.19
CA LYS A 2 -2.41 -67.32 -42.71
C LYS A 2 -2.73 -66.09 -41.85
N LYS A 3 -1.68 -65.45 -41.35
CA LYS A 3 -1.68 -64.44 -40.29
C LYS A 3 -2.43 -63.16 -40.71
N LEU A 4 -3.29 -62.66 -39.82
CA LEU A 4 -3.92 -61.35 -39.92
C LEU A 4 -3.00 -60.34 -39.22
N THR A 5 -2.44 -59.38 -39.95
CA THR A 5 -1.63 -58.29 -39.40
C THR A 5 -2.57 -57.12 -39.07
N ILE A 6 -2.74 -56.84 -37.78
CA ILE A 6 -3.45 -55.64 -37.30
C ILE A 6 -2.42 -54.51 -37.20
N ILE A 7 -2.58 -53.45 -38.00
CA ILE A 7 -1.81 -52.22 -37.89
C ILE A 7 -2.54 -51.31 -36.88
N LEU A 8 -1.91 -51.10 -35.72
CA LEU A 8 -2.39 -50.17 -34.70
C LEU A 8 -1.92 -48.76 -35.06
N LEU A 9 -2.84 -47.92 -35.58
CA LEU A 9 -2.59 -46.49 -35.77
C LEU A 9 -2.72 -45.79 -34.42
N GLY A 10 -1.58 -45.45 -33.81
CA GLY A 10 -1.53 -44.60 -32.62
C GLY A 10 -1.93 -43.17 -32.96
N LEU A 11 -3.09 -42.72 -32.46
CA LEU A 11 -3.48 -41.31 -32.46
C LEU A 11 -2.63 -40.57 -31.43
N ILE A 12 -1.63 -39.82 -31.91
CA ILE A 12 -0.90 -38.85 -31.11
C ILE A 12 -1.83 -37.64 -30.91
N PHE A 13 -2.42 -37.52 -29.73
CA PHE A 13 -3.01 -36.26 -29.29
C PHE A 13 -1.87 -35.28 -29.01
N ILE A 14 -1.55 -34.41 -29.97
CA ILE A 14 -0.81 -33.18 -29.69
C ILE A 14 -1.82 -32.27 -28.98
N SER A 15 -1.82 -32.27 -27.65
CA SER A 15 -2.46 -31.20 -26.90
C SER A 15 -1.67 -29.93 -27.19
N VAL A 16 -2.18 -29.09 -28.09
CA VAL A 16 -1.72 -27.71 -28.20
C VAL A 16 -2.07 -27.07 -26.86
N VAL A 17 -1.07 -26.89 -25.98
CA VAL A 17 -1.21 -26.06 -24.80
C VAL A 17 -1.31 -24.63 -25.33
N VAL A 18 -2.54 -24.18 -25.61
CA VAL A 18 -2.81 -22.77 -25.86
C VAL A 18 -2.38 -22.05 -24.59
N ALA A 19 -1.48 -21.08 -24.72
CA ALA A 19 -1.11 -20.21 -23.60
C ALA A 19 -2.41 -19.64 -23.01
N GLN A 20 -2.63 -19.85 -21.71
CA GLN A 20 -3.81 -19.30 -21.05
C GLN A 20 -3.77 -17.78 -21.20
N PRO A 21 -4.88 -17.15 -21.63
CA PRO A 21 -4.91 -15.70 -21.77
C PRO A 21 -4.73 -15.04 -20.41
N TRP A 22 -4.17 -13.83 -20.41
CA TRP A 22 -4.11 -12.99 -19.23
C TRP A 22 -5.52 -12.79 -18.65
N ARG A 23 -5.63 -12.90 -17.33
CA ARG A 23 -6.83 -12.54 -16.60
C ARG A 23 -6.53 -11.57 -15.47
N GLU A 24 -7.48 -10.69 -15.21
CA GLU A 24 -7.55 -9.89 -13.99
C GLU A 24 -8.07 -10.76 -12.84
N VAL A 25 -7.37 -10.77 -11.71
CA VAL A 25 -7.78 -11.48 -10.48
C VAL A 25 -8.07 -10.53 -9.32
N LEU A 26 -7.64 -9.28 -9.44
CA LEU A 26 -7.97 -8.22 -8.50
C LEU A 26 -8.07 -6.88 -9.24
N ALA A 27 -9.07 -6.11 -8.84
CA ALA A 27 -9.24 -4.71 -9.18
C ALA A 27 -9.71 -3.95 -7.93
N PRO A 28 -9.49 -2.63 -7.85
CA PRO A 28 -9.96 -1.82 -6.74
C PRO A 28 -11.49 -1.74 -6.72
N THR A 29 -12.05 -1.52 -5.53
CA THR A 29 -13.51 -1.42 -5.32
C THR A 29 -14.12 -0.28 -6.14
N TYR A 30 -13.38 0.82 -6.27
CA TYR A 30 -13.69 1.95 -7.13
C TYR A 30 -12.57 2.12 -8.17
N PRO A 31 -12.85 2.71 -9.35
CA PRO A 31 -11.83 2.89 -10.38
C PRO A 31 -10.52 3.48 -9.85
N GLY A 32 -9.39 3.02 -10.38
CA GLY A 32 -8.06 3.49 -9.97
C GLY A 32 -7.92 5.01 -10.05
N GLY A 33 -7.36 5.62 -9.00
CA GLY A 33 -7.22 7.08 -8.89
C GLY A 33 -8.52 7.80 -8.53
N THR A 34 -9.54 7.08 -8.02
CA THR A 34 -10.75 7.72 -7.47
C THR A 34 -10.39 8.61 -6.28
N ILE A 35 -10.85 9.85 -6.28
CA ILE A 35 -10.71 10.79 -5.16
C ILE A 35 -12.10 11.27 -4.77
N PHE A 36 -12.45 11.14 -3.50
CA PHE A 36 -13.66 11.70 -2.93
C PHE A 36 -13.36 13.08 -2.34
N TYR A 37 -14.17 14.09 -2.68
CA TYR A 37 -13.95 15.48 -2.27
C TYR A 37 -14.92 15.97 -1.21
N SER A 38 -16.14 15.43 -1.16
CA SER A 38 -17.17 15.85 -0.22
C SER A 38 -18.13 14.71 0.08
N GLY A 39 -18.56 14.62 1.33
CA GLY A 39 -19.68 13.79 1.73
C GLY A 39 -20.64 14.52 2.67
N PHE A 40 -21.86 14.01 2.73
CA PHE A 40 -22.96 14.60 3.48
C PHE A 40 -23.94 13.52 3.96
N MET A 41 -24.39 13.62 5.21
CA MET A 41 -25.47 12.77 5.74
C MET A 41 -26.79 13.54 5.69
N ALA A 42 -27.74 13.07 4.87
CA ALA A 42 -29.10 13.62 4.81
C ALA A 42 -29.97 13.17 6.00
N SER A 43 -29.61 12.04 6.60
CA SER A 43 -30.16 11.55 7.86
C SER A 43 -29.15 10.63 8.55
N LYS A 44 -29.50 10.05 9.70
CA LYS A 44 -28.64 9.06 10.37
C LYS A 44 -28.29 7.84 9.50
N ASN A 45 -29.15 7.52 8.54
CA ASN A 45 -29.02 6.32 7.70
C ASN A 45 -28.65 6.67 6.25
N VAL A 46 -29.10 7.81 5.74
CA VAL A 46 -28.93 8.19 4.33
C VAL A 46 -27.81 9.20 4.19
N GLY A 47 -26.83 8.89 3.33
CA GLY A 47 -25.70 9.77 3.08
C GLY A 47 -25.14 9.62 1.67
N TYR A 48 -24.32 10.58 1.27
CA TYR A 48 -23.78 10.71 -0.08
C TYR A 48 -22.30 11.08 -0.04
N ILE A 49 -21.53 10.59 -1.03
CA ILE A 49 -20.14 10.99 -1.28
C ILE A 49 -20.00 11.33 -2.76
N VAL A 50 -19.26 12.38 -3.08
CA VAL A 50 -18.96 12.79 -4.45
C VAL A 50 -17.47 12.96 -4.69
N GLY A 51 -17.04 12.80 -5.96
CA GLY A 51 -15.62 12.80 -6.29
C GLY A 51 -15.29 13.08 -7.76
N ASN A 52 -14.07 12.74 -8.16
CA ASN A 52 -13.64 12.82 -9.55
C ASN A 52 -14.43 11.87 -10.47
N ASN A 53 -14.33 12.10 -11.79
CA ASN A 53 -15.01 11.31 -12.80
C ASN A 53 -16.55 11.23 -12.64
N GLY A 54 -17.15 12.25 -12.01
CA GLY A 54 -18.59 12.33 -11.77
C GLY A 54 -19.14 11.29 -10.80
N ILE A 55 -18.29 10.66 -9.98
CA ILE A 55 -18.75 9.63 -9.05
C ILE A 55 -19.67 10.22 -7.98
N ILE A 56 -20.80 9.55 -7.76
CA ILE A 56 -21.70 9.78 -6.64
C ILE A 56 -21.96 8.42 -5.99
N LEU A 57 -21.76 8.33 -4.69
CA LEU A 57 -22.10 7.17 -3.88
C LEU A 57 -23.25 7.52 -2.93
N LYS A 58 -24.08 6.54 -2.62
CA LYS A 58 -25.16 6.64 -1.63
C LYS A 58 -25.09 5.50 -0.62
N THR A 59 -25.31 5.81 0.64
CA THR A 59 -25.58 4.84 1.70
C THR A 59 -27.02 4.98 2.19
N THR A 60 -27.61 3.88 2.66
CA THR A 60 -28.92 3.84 3.33
C THR A 60 -28.86 3.15 4.69
N ASN A 61 -27.64 2.87 5.17
CA ASN A 61 -27.37 2.18 6.42
C ASN A 61 -26.25 2.88 7.22
N GLY A 62 -26.20 4.20 7.13
CA GLY A 62 -25.31 5.03 7.95
C GLY A 62 -23.84 4.89 7.59
N GLY A 63 -23.51 4.52 6.34
CA GLY A 63 -22.16 4.42 5.82
C GLY A 63 -21.51 3.04 5.94
N MET A 64 -22.23 2.01 6.40
CA MET A 64 -21.71 0.64 6.45
C MET A 64 -21.49 0.06 5.04
N THR A 65 -22.35 0.43 4.09
CA THR A 65 -22.17 0.09 2.66
C THR A 65 -22.56 1.24 1.76
N TRP A 66 -21.97 1.29 0.57
CA TRP A 66 -22.16 2.35 -0.42
C TRP A 66 -22.50 1.79 -1.80
N ALA A 67 -23.49 2.38 -2.46
CA ALA A 67 -23.89 2.07 -3.82
C ALA A 67 -23.55 3.24 -4.75
N LYS A 68 -22.95 2.96 -5.91
CA LYS A 68 -22.68 3.98 -6.94
C LYS A 68 -23.99 4.36 -7.65
N LEU A 69 -24.22 5.67 -7.78
CA LEU A 69 -25.34 6.25 -8.53
C LEU A 69 -24.87 6.72 -9.91
N ASN A 70 -25.80 6.85 -10.85
CA ASN A 70 -25.54 7.47 -12.14
C ASN A 70 -25.76 8.99 -12.03
N SER A 71 -24.69 9.77 -12.14
CA SER A 71 -24.75 11.23 -12.13
C SER A 71 -25.06 11.85 -13.49
N GLY A 72 -24.95 11.07 -14.58
CA GLY A 72 -25.06 11.57 -15.96
C GLY A 72 -23.86 12.39 -16.44
N VAL A 73 -22.80 12.55 -15.63
CA VAL A 73 -21.62 13.35 -15.97
C VAL A 73 -20.31 12.63 -15.66
N THR A 74 -19.22 13.05 -16.31
CA THR A 74 -17.85 12.58 -16.03
C THR A 74 -16.98 13.66 -15.39
N ARG A 75 -17.54 14.85 -15.17
CA ARG A 75 -16.84 15.99 -14.57
C ARG A 75 -16.65 15.76 -13.07
N THR A 76 -15.54 16.24 -12.51
CA THR A 76 -15.29 16.16 -11.06
C THR A 76 -16.35 16.94 -10.29
N LEU A 77 -16.88 16.32 -9.23
CA LEU A 77 -17.81 16.91 -8.28
C LEU A 77 -17.06 17.21 -6.97
N TYR A 78 -17.19 18.44 -6.48
CA TYR A 78 -16.48 18.94 -5.29
C TYR A 78 -17.39 19.15 -4.08
N SER A 79 -18.71 19.25 -4.27
CA SER A 79 -19.67 19.54 -3.20
C SER A 79 -20.93 18.71 -3.36
N VAL A 80 -21.47 18.23 -2.25
CA VAL A 80 -22.80 17.61 -2.17
C VAL A 80 -23.56 18.16 -0.98
N PHE A 81 -24.83 18.47 -1.17
CA PHE A 81 -25.72 18.97 -0.14
C PHE A 81 -27.12 18.37 -0.32
N PHE A 82 -27.77 18.00 0.78
CA PHE A 82 -29.16 17.56 0.76
C PHE A 82 -29.97 18.37 1.79
N LEU A 83 -31.12 18.88 1.36
CA LEU A 83 -32.08 19.55 2.26
C LEU A 83 -32.87 18.52 3.08
N ASN A 84 -33.15 17.38 2.47
CA ASN A 84 -33.80 16.21 3.04
C ASN A 84 -33.36 14.96 2.24
N GLU A 85 -33.90 13.78 2.54
CA GLU A 85 -33.47 12.55 1.85
C GLU A 85 -33.83 12.50 0.35
N GLN A 86 -34.71 13.38 -0.14
CA GLN A 86 -35.20 13.42 -1.52
C GLN A 86 -34.58 14.55 -2.35
N LEU A 87 -34.48 15.76 -1.80
CA LEU A 87 -34.02 16.96 -2.49
C LEU A 87 -32.55 17.24 -2.17
N GLY A 88 -31.71 17.17 -3.19
CA GLY A 88 -30.27 17.42 -3.07
C GLY A 88 -29.62 17.98 -4.32
N PHE A 89 -28.38 18.42 -4.14
CA PHE A 89 -27.59 19.10 -5.15
C PHE A 89 -26.13 18.61 -5.10
N ALA A 90 -25.50 18.55 -6.27
CA ALA A 90 -24.07 18.30 -6.38
C ALA A 90 -23.41 19.36 -7.28
N GLY A 91 -22.30 19.92 -6.82
CA GLY A 91 -21.53 20.95 -7.52
C GLY A 91 -20.17 20.43 -7.95
N GLY A 92 -19.69 20.88 -9.10
CA GLY A 92 -18.43 20.40 -9.67
C GLY A 92 -17.74 21.34 -10.63
N SER A 93 -16.69 20.81 -11.26
CA SER A 93 -15.87 21.48 -12.27
C SER A 93 -16.68 21.95 -13.48
N SER A 94 -16.21 23.00 -14.14
CA SER A 94 -16.83 23.60 -15.33
C SER A 94 -18.31 23.91 -15.19
N ARG A 95 -18.66 24.55 -14.06
CA ARG A 95 -20.01 25.01 -13.70
C ARG A 95 -21.04 23.90 -13.58
N THR A 96 -20.60 22.66 -13.36
CA THR A 96 -21.51 21.52 -13.22
C THR A 96 -22.33 21.68 -11.94
N LEU A 97 -23.63 21.91 -12.09
CA LEU A 97 -24.61 21.87 -11.01
C LEU A 97 -25.65 20.79 -11.34
N LEU A 98 -25.77 19.81 -10.46
CA LEU A 98 -26.76 18.74 -10.55
C LEU A 98 -27.80 18.91 -9.45
N LYS A 99 -29.04 18.58 -9.74
CA LYS A 99 -30.16 18.56 -8.80
C LYS A 99 -30.86 17.21 -8.85
N THR A 100 -31.30 16.71 -7.69
CA THR A 100 -32.17 15.55 -7.59
C THR A 100 -33.37 15.88 -6.71
N THR A 101 -34.52 15.30 -7.03
CA THR A 101 -35.77 15.39 -6.25
C THR A 101 -36.26 14.02 -5.78
N ASN A 102 -35.49 12.96 -6.04
CA ASN A 102 -35.84 11.57 -5.75
C ASN A 102 -34.69 10.83 -5.02
N GLY A 103 -33.87 11.56 -4.26
CA GLY A 103 -32.81 10.99 -3.45
C GLY A 103 -31.65 10.41 -4.28
N GLY A 104 -31.36 11.01 -5.43
CA GLY A 104 -30.25 10.66 -6.30
C GLY A 104 -30.51 9.48 -7.24
N ILE A 105 -31.75 9.02 -7.38
CA ILE A 105 -32.10 8.01 -8.42
C ILE A 105 -31.85 8.61 -9.81
N THR A 106 -32.24 9.88 -10.00
CA THR A 106 -31.89 10.68 -11.19
C THR A 106 -31.31 12.03 -10.78
N TRP A 107 -30.48 12.59 -11.66
CA TRP A 107 -29.83 13.89 -11.50
C TRP A 107 -30.03 14.73 -12.75
N ASP A 108 -30.62 15.90 -12.60
CA ASP A 108 -30.83 16.88 -13.67
C ASP A 108 -29.72 17.94 -13.63
N SER A 109 -29.14 18.26 -14.79
CA SER A 109 -28.14 19.32 -14.89
C SER A 109 -28.81 20.70 -15.00
N ILE A 110 -28.33 21.65 -14.20
CA ILE A 110 -28.80 23.04 -14.20
C ILE A 110 -27.73 23.93 -14.82
N SER A 111 -28.13 24.81 -15.74
CA SER A 111 -27.22 25.77 -16.37
C SER A 111 -26.89 26.93 -15.42
N VAL A 112 -25.60 27.22 -15.23
CA VAL A 112 -25.08 28.34 -14.42
C VAL A 112 -24.18 29.24 -15.27
N SER A 113 -24.69 29.74 -16.39
CA SER A 113 -23.91 30.51 -17.37
C SER A 113 -23.44 31.89 -16.88
N ILE A 114 -23.94 32.36 -15.74
CA ILE A 114 -23.54 33.65 -15.12
C ILE A 114 -22.10 33.66 -14.59
N ILE A 115 -21.47 32.49 -14.45
CA ILE A 115 -20.03 32.36 -14.13
C ILE A 115 -19.24 31.81 -15.34
N PRO A 116 -17.89 31.99 -15.40
CA PRO A 116 -17.07 31.51 -16.50
C PRO A 116 -17.03 29.98 -16.62
N GLU A 117 -16.82 29.45 -17.82
CA GLU A 117 -16.82 27.99 -18.08
C GLU A 117 -15.76 27.22 -17.31
N THR A 118 -14.71 27.90 -16.87
CA THR A 118 -13.64 27.35 -16.04
C THR A 118 -13.98 27.34 -14.54
N GLY A 119 -15.09 27.96 -14.13
CA GLY A 119 -15.54 28.01 -12.75
C GLY A 119 -15.93 26.63 -12.23
N ALA A 120 -15.60 26.32 -10.98
CA ALA A 120 -15.99 25.10 -10.28
C ALA A 120 -16.84 25.45 -9.07
N ILE A 121 -17.88 24.66 -8.78
CA ILE A 121 -18.77 24.87 -7.63
C ILE A 121 -18.21 24.09 -6.43
N TYR A 122 -17.83 24.79 -5.37
CA TYR A 122 -17.13 24.22 -4.20
C TYR A 122 -18.00 24.11 -2.94
N GLY A 123 -19.14 24.79 -2.89
CA GLY A 123 -20.04 24.76 -1.74
C GLY A 123 -21.46 25.11 -2.15
N ILE A 124 -22.42 24.40 -1.59
CA ILE A 124 -23.85 24.59 -1.81
C ILE A 124 -24.55 24.50 -0.45
N TYR A 125 -25.51 25.39 -0.22
CA TYR A 125 -26.39 25.35 0.95
C TYR A 125 -27.78 25.83 0.56
N PHE A 126 -28.81 25.08 0.95
CA PHE A 126 -30.20 25.52 0.83
C PHE A 126 -30.83 25.63 2.21
N ALA A 127 -31.48 26.76 2.48
CA ALA A 127 -32.25 27.00 3.70
C ALA A 127 -33.61 26.30 3.65
N ASP A 128 -34.20 26.26 2.46
CA ASP A 128 -35.47 25.63 2.14
C ASP A 128 -35.48 25.21 0.66
N SER A 129 -36.62 24.77 0.12
CA SER A 129 -36.71 24.29 -1.26
C SER A 129 -36.54 25.38 -2.32
N LEU A 130 -36.60 26.66 -1.95
CA LEU A 130 -36.53 27.82 -2.84
C LEU A 130 -35.26 28.64 -2.61
N LYS A 131 -34.91 28.92 -1.36
CA LYS A 131 -33.82 29.82 -1.00
C LYS A 131 -32.51 29.07 -0.75
N GLY A 132 -31.45 29.47 -1.45
CA GLY A 132 -30.14 28.86 -1.34
C GLY A 132 -28.98 29.76 -1.74
N TRP A 133 -27.77 29.31 -1.42
CA TRP A 133 -26.50 29.95 -1.73
C TRP A 133 -25.51 28.92 -2.28
N MET A 134 -24.59 29.38 -3.12
CA MET A 134 -23.44 28.57 -3.51
C MET A 134 -22.19 29.43 -3.65
N ILE A 135 -21.04 28.77 -3.56
CA ILE A 135 -19.77 29.35 -4.01
C ILE A 135 -19.27 28.66 -5.27
N ALA A 136 -18.76 29.47 -6.19
CA ALA A 136 -18.02 29.00 -7.33
C ALA A 136 -16.67 29.71 -7.42
N SER A 137 -15.67 29.09 -8.04
CA SER A 137 -14.34 29.71 -8.19
C SER A 137 -13.54 29.16 -9.37
N THR A 138 -12.65 30.00 -9.89
CA THR A 138 -11.48 29.61 -10.70
C THR A 138 -10.22 29.69 -9.83
N SER A 139 -9.03 29.49 -10.42
CA SER A 139 -7.74 29.65 -9.72
C SER A 139 -7.43 31.09 -9.26
N SER A 140 -8.14 32.08 -9.82
CA SER A 140 -7.90 33.51 -9.61
C SER A 140 -9.12 34.29 -9.12
N SER A 141 -10.32 33.73 -9.16
CA SER A 141 -11.57 34.45 -8.89
C SER A 141 -12.58 33.55 -8.19
N GLY A 142 -13.46 34.16 -7.40
CA GLY A 142 -14.50 33.52 -6.62
C GLY A 142 -15.80 34.30 -6.70
N TRP A 143 -16.91 33.58 -6.62
CA TRP A 143 -18.26 34.13 -6.67
C TRP A 143 -19.08 33.54 -5.53
N ILE A 144 -19.79 34.41 -4.82
CA ILE A 144 -20.87 34.02 -3.92
C ILE A 144 -22.17 34.33 -4.64
N LEU A 145 -23.03 33.32 -4.77
CA LEU A 145 -24.30 33.41 -5.47
C LEU A 145 -25.46 33.01 -4.58
N SER A 146 -26.64 33.52 -4.88
CA SER A 146 -27.90 33.08 -4.26
C SER A 146 -29.01 32.83 -5.28
N THR A 147 -30.02 32.09 -4.81
CA THR A 147 -31.24 31.74 -5.55
C THR A 147 -32.45 31.89 -4.62
N ASN A 148 -33.61 32.19 -5.21
CA ASN A 148 -34.91 32.18 -4.54
C ASN A 148 -35.94 31.31 -5.30
N ASP A 149 -35.50 30.47 -6.24
CA ASP A 149 -36.34 29.64 -7.10
C ASP A 149 -35.88 28.16 -7.13
N GLY A 150 -35.24 27.71 -6.05
CA GLY A 150 -34.81 26.34 -5.87
C GLY A 150 -33.60 25.97 -6.74
N GLY A 151 -32.78 26.97 -7.08
CA GLY A 151 -31.59 26.83 -7.90
C GLY A 151 -31.86 26.79 -9.40
N THR A 152 -33.06 27.15 -9.86
CA THR A 152 -33.40 27.21 -11.30
C THR A 152 -32.69 28.38 -11.97
N SER A 153 -32.53 29.50 -11.26
CA SER A 153 -31.68 30.61 -11.62
C SER A 153 -30.85 31.11 -10.44
N TRP A 154 -29.75 31.80 -10.74
CA TRP A 154 -28.78 32.29 -9.75
C TRP A 154 -28.39 33.74 -10.04
N LYS A 155 -28.18 34.51 -8.97
CA LYS A 155 -27.61 35.85 -9.02
C LYS A 155 -26.26 35.90 -8.32
N ILE A 156 -25.34 36.73 -8.81
CA ILE A 156 -24.06 36.99 -8.12
C ILE A 156 -24.32 38.04 -7.04
N ASP A 157 -24.06 37.69 -5.79
CA ASP A 157 -24.11 38.63 -4.66
C ASP A 157 -22.74 39.31 -4.44
N THR A 158 -21.64 38.58 -4.68
CA THR A 158 -20.29 39.10 -4.45
C THR A 158 -19.27 38.45 -5.37
N VAL A 159 -18.33 39.25 -5.88
CA VAL A 159 -17.17 38.79 -6.67
C VAL A 159 -15.89 39.03 -5.85
N ILE A 160 -15.05 38.01 -5.75
CA ILE A 160 -13.83 38.00 -4.95
C ILE A 160 -12.65 37.66 -5.86
N ASN A 161 -11.57 38.44 -5.84
CA ASN A 161 -10.38 38.22 -6.68
C ASN A 161 -9.42 37.15 -6.11
N LYS A 162 -10.00 36.08 -5.54
CA LYS A 162 -9.32 34.94 -4.93
C LYS A 162 -10.22 33.71 -5.06
N GLN A 163 -9.60 32.54 -5.10
CA GLN A 163 -10.31 31.26 -5.07
C GLN A 163 -11.00 31.05 -3.71
N LEU A 164 -12.21 30.49 -3.73
CA LEU A 164 -12.98 30.07 -2.55
C LEU A 164 -12.97 28.54 -2.49
N TYR A 165 -12.99 27.98 -1.28
CA TYR A 165 -12.88 26.54 -1.07
C TYR A 165 -14.04 25.92 -0.30
N ALA A 166 -14.62 26.64 0.66
CA ALA A 166 -15.72 26.11 1.45
C ALA A 166 -16.67 27.20 1.91
N MET A 167 -17.91 26.78 2.18
CA MET A 167 -18.93 27.60 2.82
C MET A 167 -19.70 26.78 3.84
N HIS A 168 -20.20 27.43 4.88
CA HIS A 168 -21.10 26.82 5.84
C HIS A 168 -22.06 27.85 6.42
N PHE A 169 -23.29 27.45 6.71
CA PHE A 169 -24.31 28.27 7.35
C PHE A 169 -24.74 27.64 8.67
N ALA A 170 -24.87 28.46 9.72
CA ALA A 170 -25.50 28.03 10.98
C ALA A 170 -27.03 28.01 10.85
N LYS A 171 -27.57 28.97 10.08
CA LYS A 171 -28.99 29.13 9.78
C LYS A 171 -29.16 30.02 8.55
N PRO A 172 -30.38 30.17 8.01
CA PRO A 172 -30.62 31.10 6.91
C PRO A 172 -30.12 32.51 7.27
N GLY A 173 -29.22 33.06 6.45
CA GLY A 173 -28.66 34.40 6.63
C GLY A 173 -27.45 34.52 7.57
N LYS A 174 -27.01 33.44 8.23
CA LYS A 174 -25.75 33.41 9.00
C LYS A 174 -24.80 32.39 8.39
N GLY A 175 -23.86 32.87 7.58
CA GLY A 175 -22.94 32.02 6.83
C GLY A 175 -21.54 32.59 6.74
N ILE A 176 -20.59 31.68 6.53
CA ILE A 176 -19.17 31.98 6.37
C ILE A 176 -18.64 31.28 5.11
N VAL A 177 -17.78 31.97 4.39
CA VAL A 177 -17.05 31.50 3.21
C VAL A 177 -15.55 31.67 3.46
N VAL A 178 -14.76 30.65 3.12
CA VAL A 178 -13.29 30.65 3.27
C VAL A 178 -12.60 30.28 1.96
N GLY A 179 -11.34 30.69 1.80
CA GLY A 179 -10.64 30.51 0.52
C GLY A 179 -9.12 30.53 0.56
N LYS A 180 -8.55 31.04 -0.54
CA LYS A 180 -7.16 30.89 -0.96
C LYS A 180 -6.12 31.24 0.08
N ASP A 181 -6.41 32.16 0.98
CA ASP A 181 -5.53 32.59 2.06
C ASP A 181 -6.31 33.01 3.30
N ALA A 182 -5.61 33.20 4.42
CA ALA A 182 -6.21 33.61 5.68
C ALA A 182 -6.89 34.99 5.62
N GLY A 183 -6.61 35.81 4.60
CA GLY A 183 -7.33 37.06 4.34
C GLY A 183 -8.58 36.89 3.45
N THR A 184 -8.88 35.68 3.01
CA THR A 184 -10.05 35.35 2.18
C THR A 184 -11.10 34.68 3.07
N ILE A 185 -11.64 35.42 4.04
CA ILE A 185 -12.70 34.96 4.94
C ILE A 185 -13.85 35.97 4.88
N TRP A 186 -15.03 35.52 4.45
CA TRP A 186 -16.20 36.36 4.26
C TRP A 186 -17.35 35.85 5.12
N TYR A 187 -18.13 36.75 5.69
CA TYR A 187 -19.28 36.40 6.53
C TYR A 187 -20.50 37.23 6.15
N THR A 188 -21.68 36.69 6.42
CA THR A 188 -22.95 37.38 6.26
C THR A 188 -23.77 37.33 7.54
N LYS A 189 -24.48 38.42 7.83
CA LYS A 189 -25.36 38.55 8.99
C LYS A 189 -26.84 38.43 8.63
N ASP A 190 -27.19 38.55 7.34
CA ASP A 190 -28.53 38.60 6.78
C ASP A 190 -28.73 37.70 5.54
N GLY A 191 -27.65 37.12 4.99
CA GLY A 191 -27.67 36.31 3.77
C GLY A 191 -27.74 37.14 2.48
N ILE A 192 -27.60 38.46 2.58
CA ILE A 192 -27.70 39.41 1.47
C ILE A 192 -26.36 40.13 1.31
N VAL A 193 -25.82 40.68 2.40
CA VAL A 193 -24.56 41.42 2.41
C VAL A 193 -23.45 40.52 2.94
N TRP A 194 -22.36 40.45 2.17
CA TRP A 194 -21.16 39.72 2.53
C TRP A 194 -20.03 40.69 2.87
N ASN A 195 -19.45 40.52 4.05
CA ASN A 195 -18.39 41.35 4.58
C ASN A 195 -17.09 40.54 4.63
N ASN A 196 -15.98 41.15 4.22
CA ASN A 196 -14.66 40.55 4.37
C ASN A 196 -14.18 40.74 5.82
N ALA A 197 -13.77 39.66 6.47
CA ALA A 197 -13.17 39.72 7.80
C ALA A 197 -11.72 40.23 7.70
N PRO A 198 -11.21 40.94 8.72
CA PRO A 198 -9.78 41.22 8.80
C PRO A 198 -8.98 39.92 8.83
N ALA A 199 -7.82 39.91 8.17
CA ALA A 199 -6.93 38.75 8.20
C ALA A 199 -6.50 38.45 9.65
N PRO A 200 -6.59 37.17 10.10
CA PRO A 200 -6.18 36.80 11.44
C PRO A 200 -4.67 37.00 11.62
N ASN A 201 -4.26 37.31 12.85
CA ASN A 201 -2.85 37.39 13.18
C ASN A 201 -2.25 35.98 13.23
N LEU A 202 -1.34 35.69 12.31
CA LEU A 202 -0.62 34.42 12.20
C LEU A 202 0.88 34.55 12.53
N SER A 203 1.32 35.66 13.11
CA SER A 203 2.75 36.01 13.28
C SER A 203 3.57 35.02 14.09
N GLN A 204 2.92 34.14 14.84
CA GLN A 204 3.60 33.04 15.55
C GLN A 204 4.32 32.07 14.61
N PHE A 205 3.89 32.00 13.34
CA PHE A 205 4.53 31.18 12.32
C PHE A 205 4.81 32.02 11.07
N PRO A 206 6.00 31.93 10.47
CA PRO A 206 6.36 32.68 9.27
C PRO A 206 5.79 32.01 8.00
N TYR A 207 4.46 31.93 7.90
CA TYR A 207 3.80 31.37 6.73
C TYR A 207 4.06 32.22 5.48
N THR A 208 4.62 31.59 4.45
CA THR A 208 4.76 32.20 3.10
C THR A 208 3.52 31.97 2.25
N ARG A 209 2.68 31.00 2.64
CA ARG A 209 1.38 30.69 2.05
C ARG A 209 0.45 30.18 3.15
N THR A 210 -0.82 30.52 3.04
CA THR A 210 -1.90 30.01 3.86
C THR A 210 -3.04 29.63 2.93
N ASP A 211 -3.74 28.54 3.19
CA ASP A 211 -4.96 28.14 2.48
C ASP A 211 -5.97 27.73 3.55
N ILE A 212 -7.17 28.31 3.57
CA ILE A 212 -8.24 27.93 4.50
C ILE A 212 -9.26 27.07 3.75
N ARG A 213 -9.24 25.77 4.01
CA ARG A 213 -9.87 24.73 3.17
C ARG A 213 -11.30 24.41 3.57
N SER A 214 -11.64 24.52 4.84
CA SER A 214 -12.96 24.17 5.35
C SER A 214 -13.36 25.06 6.51
N VAL A 215 -14.66 25.23 6.69
CA VAL A 215 -15.26 25.96 7.80
C VAL A 215 -16.52 25.23 8.25
N PHE A 216 -16.75 25.19 9.56
CA PHE A 216 -17.97 24.66 10.15
C PHE A 216 -18.47 25.64 11.21
N MET A 217 -19.71 26.11 11.01
CA MET A 217 -20.40 26.92 12.02
C MET A 217 -21.10 25.99 13.01
N ILE A 218 -20.62 26.00 14.25
CA ILE A 218 -21.18 25.23 15.37
C ILE A 218 -22.52 25.84 15.80
N ASN A 219 -22.57 27.17 15.80
CA ASN A 219 -23.79 27.96 15.95
C ASN A 219 -23.58 29.33 15.26
N GLU A 220 -24.52 30.26 15.43
CA GLU A 220 -24.48 31.57 14.76
C GLU A 220 -23.24 32.42 15.07
N ASN A 221 -22.61 32.17 16.21
CA ASN A 221 -21.49 32.96 16.71
C ASN A 221 -20.17 32.17 16.69
N LEU A 222 -20.23 30.87 16.95
CA LEU A 222 -19.06 30.01 17.07
C LEU A 222 -18.83 29.23 15.78
N ALA A 223 -17.63 29.37 15.21
CA ALA A 223 -17.20 28.56 14.07
C ALA A 223 -15.72 28.21 14.15
N ILE A 224 -15.36 27.10 13.52
CA ILE A 224 -13.98 26.66 13.31
C ILE A 224 -13.70 26.63 11.81
N ALA A 225 -12.54 27.14 11.42
CA ALA A 225 -12.00 26.98 10.08
C ALA A 225 -10.66 26.26 10.13
N VAL A 226 -10.41 25.38 9.18
CA VAL A 226 -9.15 24.61 9.10
C VAL A 226 -8.53 24.75 7.73
N GLY A 227 -7.22 24.55 7.69
CA GLY A 227 -6.44 24.63 6.48
C GLY A 227 -4.98 24.32 6.76
N TRP A 228 -4.11 24.92 5.97
CA TRP A 228 -2.68 24.64 6.02
C TRP A 228 -1.86 25.84 5.57
N GLY A 229 -0.63 25.89 6.03
CA GLY A 229 0.34 26.88 5.55
C GLY A 229 1.69 26.25 5.26
N SER A 230 2.54 26.97 4.54
CA SER A 230 3.90 26.54 4.22
C SER A 230 4.92 27.59 4.65
N PHE A 231 6.15 27.16 4.97
CA PHE A 231 7.30 28.03 5.16
C PHE A 231 8.51 27.56 4.33
N ALA A 232 9.53 28.42 4.20
CA ALA A 232 10.68 28.21 3.30
C ALA A 232 11.53 26.95 3.59
N ALA A 233 11.43 26.38 4.80
CA ALA A 233 12.18 25.19 5.23
C ALA A 233 11.38 23.86 5.14
N GLY A 234 10.25 23.84 4.42
CA GLY A 234 9.64 22.59 3.93
C GLY A 234 8.68 21.85 4.87
N LEU A 235 8.39 22.33 6.08
CA LEU A 235 7.26 21.80 6.87
C LEU A 235 5.99 22.61 6.60
N GLN A 236 4.83 21.94 6.73
CA GLN A 236 3.51 22.52 6.45
C GLN A 236 2.61 22.45 7.69
N PRO A 237 2.75 23.34 8.68
CA PRO A 237 1.89 23.29 9.85
C PRO A 237 0.44 23.56 9.45
N SER A 238 -0.46 22.76 10.00
CA SER A 238 -1.90 22.95 9.84
C SER A 238 -2.33 24.28 10.46
N ILE A 239 -3.33 24.92 9.85
CA ILE A 239 -3.96 26.13 10.36
C ILE A 239 -5.32 25.76 10.96
N ILE A 240 -5.57 26.18 12.19
CA ILE A 240 -6.87 26.06 12.86
C ILE A 240 -7.26 27.44 13.37
N LEU A 241 -8.39 27.96 12.92
CA LEU A 241 -8.92 29.26 13.30
C LEU A 241 -10.24 29.09 14.04
N LYS A 242 -10.49 29.94 15.03
CA LYS A 242 -11.74 30.00 15.78
C LYS A 242 -12.30 31.40 15.77
N THR A 243 -13.63 31.51 15.63
CA THR A 243 -14.38 32.75 15.80
C THR A 243 -15.47 32.54 16.84
N THR A 244 -15.82 33.60 17.58
CA THR A 244 -16.90 33.61 18.58
C THR A 244 -17.92 34.71 18.32
N ASN A 245 -17.82 35.40 17.19
CA ASN A 245 -18.69 36.51 16.77
C ASN A 245 -19.23 36.33 15.34
N GLY A 246 -19.39 35.08 14.89
CA GLY A 246 -20.03 34.77 13.61
C GLY A 246 -19.14 35.05 12.39
N GLY A 247 -17.82 35.05 12.58
CA GLY A 247 -16.85 35.21 11.49
C GLY A 247 -16.28 36.62 11.33
N GLU A 248 -16.67 37.58 12.18
CA GLU A 248 -16.17 38.96 12.10
C GLU A 248 -14.68 39.07 12.43
N THR A 249 -14.22 38.30 13.42
CA THR A 249 -12.80 38.17 13.76
C THR A 249 -12.43 36.72 14.06
N TRP A 250 -11.15 36.40 13.85
CA TRP A 250 -10.61 35.04 13.94
C TRP A 250 -9.33 35.00 14.75
N THR A 251 -9.21 33.96 15.57
CA THR A 251 -8.02 33.67 16.39
C THR A 251 -7.39 32.37 15.94
N LEU A 252 -6.05 32.37 15.81
CA LEU A 252 -5.28 31.16 15.56
C LEU A 252 -5.26 30.28 16.81
N MET A 253 -5.65 29.02 16.66
CA MET A 253 -5.65 28.02 17.73
C MET A 253 -4.33 27.25 17.74
N VAL A 254 -3.41 27.74 18.57
CA VAL A 254 -2.03 27.23 18.67
C VAL A 254 -2.02 25.89 19.37
N GLN A 255 -1.54 24.85 18.68
CA GLN A 255 -1.33 23.54 19.28
C GLN A 255 0.05 23.44 19.95
N SER A 256 0.12 22.71 21.05
CA SER A 256 1.38 22.26 21.65
C SER A 256 2.19 21.45 20.64
N GLU A 257 3.51 21.36 20.81
CA GLU A 257 4.38 20.62 19.88
C GLU A 257 3.96 19.14 19.73
N GLU A 258 3.49 18.53 20.81
CA GLU A 258 3.01 17.14 20.84
C GLU A 258 1.71 16.95 20.04
N ASN A 259 0.81 17.94 20.06
CA ASN A 259 -0.48 17.87 19.39
C ASN A 259 -0.48 18.51 18.00
N ARG A 260 0.63 19.13 17.60
CA ARG A 260 0.71 19.86 16.33
C ARG A 260 0.84 18.90 15.16
N THR A 261 -0.04 19.08 14.18
CA THR A 261 0.02 18.37 12.91
C THR A 261 0.79 19.17 11.86
N TYR A 262 1.74 18.52 11.20
CA TYR A 262 2.60 19.11 10.16
C TYR A 262 2.15 18.71 8.74
N ASP A 263 0.84 18.66 8.53
CA ASP A 263 0.26 18.32 7.23
C ASP A 263 -1.06 19.07 7.00
N ASN A 264 -1.65 18.83 5.83
CA ASN A 264 -2.78 19.59 5.34
C ASN A 264 -4.10 19.13 5.94
N LEU A 265 -4.83 20.03 6.60
CA LEU A 265 -6.23 19.81 6.96
C LEU A 265 -7.14 20.26 5.81
N TYR A 266 -8.09 19.40 5.44
CA TYR A 266 -8.99 19.61 4.31
C TYR A 266 -10.45 19.77 4.72
N SER A 267 -10.88 19.20 5.84
CA SER A 267 -12.27 19.21 6.27
C SER A 267 -12.38 19.28 7.80
N VAL A 268 -13.38 20.02 8.29
CA VAL A 268 -13.74 20.08 9.71
C VAL A 268 -15.25 19.83 9.88
N TRP A 269 -15.62 19.09 10.91
CA TRP A 269 -17.01 18.75 11.22
C TRP A 269 -17.23 18.65 12.73
N PHE A 270 -18.39 19.09 13.20
CA PHE A 270 -18.80 19.01 14.61
C PHE A 270 -20.13 18.26 14.76
N LYS A 271 -20.20 17.38 15.77
CA LYS A 271 -21.47 16.72 16.14
C LYS A 271 -22.30 17.57 17.11
N ASP A 272 -21.62 18.40 17.91
CA ASP A 272 -22.20 19.27 18.92
C ASP A 272 -21.26 20.44 19.23
N SER A 273 -21.58 21.25 20.25
CA SER A 273 -20.82 22.45 20.58
C SER A 273 -19.41 22.23 21.12
N LEU A 274 -19.10 21.01 21.55
CA LEU A 274 -17.83 20.64 22.18
C LEU A 274 -17.02 19.69 21.32
N ASN A 275 -17.69 18.79 20.61
CA ASN A 275 -17.07 17.65 19.97
C ASN A 275 -16.97 17.83 18.45
N GLY A 276 -15.74 17.88 17.95
CA GLY A 276 -15.46 17.98 16.52
C GLY A 276 -14.25 17.17 16.07
N ILE A 277 -14.16 16.96 14.76
CA ILE A 277 -13.02 16.36 14.09
C ILE A 277 -12.56 17.25 12.95
N ALA A 278 -11.25 17.24 12.67
CA ALA A 278 -10.72 17.74 11.41
C ALA A 278 -9.88 16.63 10.77
N VAL A 279 -10.03 16.49 9.47
CA VAL A 279 -9.37 15.46 8.68
C VAL A 279 -8.54 16.07 7.58
N GLY A 280 -7.52 15.32 7.17
CA GLY A 280 -6.53 15.79 6.24
C GLY A 280 -5.58 14.68 5.80
N GLY A 281 -4.44 15.11 5.29
CA GLY A 281 -3.33 14.23 4.97
C GLY A 281 -2.35 14.81 3.98
N GLY A 282 -1.30 14.04 3.73
CA GLY A 282 -0.22 14.38 2.81
C GLY A 282 0.83 13.29 2.81
N ILE A 283 2.12 13.65 2.93
CA ILE A 283 3.21 12.66 2.81
C ILE A 283 3.21 11.61 3.92
N MET A 284 2.47 11.86 5.01
CA MET A 284 2.40 10.98 6.18
C MET A 284 1.11 10.15 6.24
N GLY A 285 0.26 10.23 5.20
CA GLY A 285 -1.04 9.56 5.14
C GLY A 285 -2.18 10.40 5.69
N ALA A 286 -3.26 9.75 6.11
CA ALA A 286 -4.40 10.42 6.73
C ALA A 286 -3.98 11.06 8.06
N ILE A 287 -4.47 12.28 8.28
CA ILE A 287 -4.45 12.91 9.60
C ILE A 287 -5.88 13.12 10.05
N VAL A 288 -6.15 12.73 11.29
CA VAL A 288 -7.41 12.99 11.97
C VAL A 288 -7.08 13.59 13.32
N ILE A 289 -7.60 14.78 13.60
CA ILE A 289 -7.51 15.42 14.90
C ILE A 289 -8.90 15.59 15.49
N LYS A 290 -9.03 15.45 16.81
CA LYS A 290 -10.28 15.50 17.54
C LYS A 290 -10.25 16.58 18.61
N THR A 291 -11.36 17.27 18.80
CA THR A 291 -11.58 18.20 19.91
C THR A 291 -12.79 17.75 20.72
N THR A 292 -12.75 18.00 22.02
CA THR A 292 -13.86 17.77 22.97
C THR A 292 -14.15 19.01 23.82
N ASP A 293 -13.58 20.16 23.46
CA ASP A 293 -13.68 21.43 24.20
C ASP A 293 -14.12 22.60 23.30
N GLY A 294 -14.77 22.29 22.17
CA GLY A 294 -15.27 23.28 21.22
C GLY A 294 -14.16 23.89 20.36
N GLY A 295 -13.11 23.12 20.06
CA GLY A 295 -11.99 23.54 19.22
C GLY A 295 -10.97 24.42 19.90
N ASN A 296 -10.91 24.44 21.23
CA ASN A 296 -9.83 25.11 21.96
C ASN A 296 -8.53 24.30 21.88
N THR A 297 -8.63 22.98 22.05
CA THR A 297 -7.53 22.03 21.89
C THR A 297 -7.90 20.93 20.90
N TRP A 298 -6.90 20.41 20.20
CA TRP A 298 -7.04 19.33 19.24
C TRP A 298 -6.01 18.25 19.51
N VAL A 299 -6.43 17.00 19.50
CA VAL A 299 -5.58 15.84 19.77
C VAL A 299 -5.55 14.93 18.54
N PRO A 300 -4.38 14.57 18.01
CA PRO A 300 -4.26 13.59 16.94
C PRO A 300 -4.84 12.23 17.32
N LEU A 301 -5.69 11.68 16.46
CA LEU A 301 -6.10 10.29 16.46
C LEU A 301 -5.14 9.53 15.53
N GLY A 302 -4.29 8.67 16.10
CA GLY A 302 -3.37 7.85 15.32
C GLY A 302 -4.13 6.89 14.42
N VAL A 303 -4.36 7.28 13.17
CA VAL A 303 -5.05 6.46 12.16
C VAL A 303 -4.03 5.83 11.23
N GLY A 304 -4.04 4.49 11.14
CA GLY A 304 -3.15 3.73 10.26
C GLY A 304 -3.58 3.75 8.79
N ILE A 305 -4.16 4.85 8.30
CA ILE A 305 -4.72 4.94 6.94
C ILE A 305 -3.73 5.67 6.04
N GLY A 306 -3.22 4.97 5.03
CA GLY A 306 -2.27 5.52 4.08
C GLY A 306 -2.77 6.64 3.18
N ALA A 307 -4.08 6.76 2.99
CA ALA A 307 -4.68 7.70 2.05
C ALA A 307 -4.97 9.07 2.68
N THR A 308 -4.93 10.13 1.88
CA THR A 308 -5.38 11.46 2.33
C THR A 308 -6.90 11.48 2.46
N LEU A 309 -7.44 11.99 3.58
CA LEU A 309 -8.87 12.21 3.75
C LEU A 309 -9.22 13.66 3.38
N TYR A 310 -10.12 13.84 2.41
CA TYR A 310 -10.56 15.17 1.97
C TYR A 310 -11.87 15.61 2.62
N SER A 311 -12.68 14.66 3.11
CA SER A 311 -13.96 14.95 3.73
C SER A 311 -14.18 14.10 4.98
N GLY A 312 -14.48 14.77 6.09
CA GLY A 312 -14.99 14.17 7.32
C GLY A 312 -16.41 14.67 7.56
N PHE A 313 -17.36 13.75 7.73
CA PHE A 313 -18.78 14.08 7.90
C PHE A 313 -19.49 12.97 8.68
N GLY A 314 -20.67 13.25 9.25
CA GLY A 314 -21.32 12.28 10.11
C GLY A 314 -22.67 12.72 10.67
N THR A 315 -23.19 11.91 11.59
CA THR A 315 -24.40 12.19 12.39
C THR A 315 -24.26 11.56 13.76
N GLY A 316 -24.49 12.33 14.83
CA GLY A 316 -24.26 11.86 16.19
C GLY A 316 -22.82 11.38 16.36
N ASP A 317 -22.64 10.15 16.85
CA ASP A 317 -21.31 9.55 17.03
C ASP A 317 -20.77 8.86 15.78
N THR A 318 -21.59 8.65 14.75
CA THR A 318 -21.11 8.07 13.49
C THR A 318 -20.33 9.11 12.69
N LEU A 319 -19.07 8.82 12.39
CA LEU A 319 -18.23 9.59 11.47
C LEU A 319 -17.83 8.75 10.28
N ILE A 320 -17.72 9.41 9.14
CA ILE A 320 -17.24 8.86 7.88
C ILE A 320 -16.13 9.77 7.37
N GLY A 321 -15.00 9.16 7.02
CA GLY A 321 -13.90 9.79 6.30
C GLY A 321 -13.87 9.28 4.86
N ALA A 322 -13.76 10.19 3.89
CA ALA A 322 -13.62 9.84 2.48
C ALA A 322 -12.42 10.56 1.86
N GLY A 323 -11.64 9.85 1.04
CA GLY A 323 -10.30 10.28 0.65
C GLY A 323 -9.82 9.85 -0.73
N SER A 324 -8.50 9.89 -0.91
CA SER A 324 -7.80 9.41 -2.10
C SER A 324 -7.92 7.90 -2.26
N ASP A 325 -7.65 7.42 -3.48
CA ASP A 325 -7.58 6.00 -3.84
C ASP A 325 -8.85 5.21 -3.51
N GLY A 326 -9.99 5.91 -3.49
CA GLY A 326 -11.30 5.35 -3.16
C GLY A 326 -11.46 4.94 -1.70
N VAL A 327 -10.62 5.43 -0.78
CA VAL A 327 -10.71 5.09 0.65
C VAL A 327 -11.95 5.72 1.28
N ILE A 328 -12.71 4.88 1.97
CA ILE A 328 -13.82 5.24 2.86
C ILE A 328 -13.57 4.54 4.19
N VAL A 329 -13.56 5.30 5.26
CA VAL A 329 -13.47 4.80 6.63
C VAL A 329 -14.68 5.24 7.43
N ARG A 330 -15.10 4.42 8.38
CA ARG A 330 -16.24 4.70 9.24
C ARG A 330 -15.91 4.34 10.67
N THR A 331 -16.45 5.15 11.57
CA THR A 331 -16.44 4.88 13.01
C THR A 331 -17.83 5.15 13.58
N PRO A 332 -18.41 4.23 14.37
CA PRO A 332 -19.70 4.44 15.01
C PRO A 332 -19.60 5.19 16.35
N ASP A 333 -18.39 5.46 16.86
CA ASP A 333 -18.13 5.90 18.24
C ASP A 333 -17.25 7.16 18.31
N PHE A 334 -17.40 8.03 17.32
CA PHE A 334 -16.73 9.33 17.25
C PHE A 334 -15.19 9.22 17.25
N GLY A 335 -14.66 8.22 16.53
CA GLY A 335 -13.24 8.04 16.28
C GLY A 335 -12.49 7.28 17.37
N ASN A 336 -13.20 6.59 18.28
CA ASN A 336 -12.56 5.74 19.29
C ASN A 336 -12.20 4.36 18.71
N SER A 337 -12.99 3.87 17.75
CA SER A 337 -12.71 2.73 16.87
C SER A 337 -12.79 3.18 15.42
N GLY A 338 -12.29 2.36 14.48
CA GLY A 338 -12.37 2.65 13.06
C GLY A 338 -12.39 1.38 12.23
N GLU A 339 -13.20 1.38 11.18
CA GLU A 339 -13.30 0.31 10.20
C GLU A 339 -13.07 0.87 8.79
N LEU A 340 -12.22 0.19 8.02
CA LEU A 340 -12.06 0.45 6.59
C LEU A 340 -13.27 -0.14 5.85
N ILE A 341 -14.09 0.70 5.24
CA ILE A 341 -15.28 0.28 4.50
C ILE A 341 -14.94 -0.11 3.06
N THR A 342 -13.95 0.55 2.46
CA THR A 342 -13.48 0.19 1.12
C THR A 342 -12.70 -1.12 1.18
N LYS A 343 -13.25 -2.17 0.55
CA LYS A 343 -12.64 -3.51 0.57
C LYS A 343 -11.26 -3.57 -0.08
N ILE A 344 -11.07 -2.87 -1.19
CA ILE A 344 -9.80 -2.82 -1.94
C ILE A 344 -9.59 -1.38 -2.45
N PRO A 345 -8.77 -0.56 -1.76
CA PRO A 345 -8.35 0.75 -2.25
C PRO A 345 -7.52 0.63 -3.53
N GLY A 346 -7.49 1.69 -4.35
CA GLY A 346 -6.71 1.72 -5.58
C GLY A 346 -5.32 2.31 -5.38
N ALA A 347 -4.33 1.51 -4.97
CA ALA A 347 -2.97 1.97 -4.70
C ALA A 347 -1.93 1.18 -5.53
N THR A 348 -0.77 1.77 -5.82
CA THR A 348 0.24 1.06 -6.64
C THR A 348 0.89 -0.09 -5.88
N ILE A 349 0.93 -1.29 -6.46
CA ILE A 349 1.60 -2.47 -5.87
C ILE A 349 3.08 -2.45 -6.26
N TYR A 350 3.99 -2.29 -5.30
CA TYR A 350 5.43 -2.34 -5.55
C TYR A 350 6.02 -3.73 -5.36
N SER A 351 5.36 -4.60 -4.61
CA SER A 351 5.86 -5.96 -4.36
C SER A 351 4.70 -6.94 -4.23
N ILE A 352 4.81 -8.07 -4.91
CA ILE A 352 3.90 -9.22 -4.79
C ILE A 352 4.71 -10.48 -4.50
N GLN A 353 4.17 -11.37 -3.67
CA GLN A 353 4.72 -12.69 -3.40
C GLN A 353 3.59 -13.71 -3.29
N ILE A 354 3.63 -14.73 -4.13
CA ILE A 354 2.82 -15.94 -3.94
C ILE A 354 3.63 -16.99 -3.20
N LEU A 355 3.00 -17.63 -2.22
CA LEU A 355 3.56 -18.73 -1.45
C LEU A 355 3.10 -20.07 -2.03
N ASN A 356 3.85 -21.12 -1.72
CA ASN A 356 3.53 -22.47 -2.19
C ASN A 356 2.17 -22.96 -1.73
N SER A 357 1.62 -22.43 -0.63
CA SER A 357 0.28 -22.69 -0.09
C SER A 357 -0.87 -22.09 -0.93
N GLY A 358 -0.56 -21.21 -1.88
CA GLY A 358 -1.55 -20.41 -2.60
C GLY A 358 -1.95 -19.12 -1.89
N VAL A 359 -1.33 -18.80 -0.74
CA VAL A 359 -1.44 -17.49 -0.12
C VAL A 359 -0.66 -16.47 -0.94
N ILE A 360 -1.27 -15.31 -1.19
CA ILE A 360 -0.67 -14.23 -1.97
C ILE A 360 -0.66 -12.96 -1.13
N TYR A 361 0.50 -12.33 -1.09
CA TYR A 361 0.72 -11.04 -0.46
C TYR A 361 1.08 -10.01 -1.52
N ALA A 362 0.49 -8.82 -1.44
CA ALA A 362 0.89 -7.69 -2.26
C ALA A 362 0.94 -6.43 -1.40
N ALA A 363 1.89 -5.55 -1.66
CA ALA A 363 2.03 -4.30 -0.91
C ALA A 363 2.63 -3.18 -1.75
N GLY A 364 2.43 -1.93 -1.34
CA GLY A 364 2.98 -0.81 -2.09
C GLY A 364 2.73 0.59 -1.55
N TYR A 365 2.26 1.47 -2.42
CA TYR A 365 2.08 2.90 -2.20
C TYR A 365 1.14 3.19 -1.03
N ASP A 366 1.46 4.21 -0.23
CA ASP A 366 0.69 4.61 0.95
C ASP A 366 0.43 3.44 1.91
N GLY A 367 1.41 2.54 2.05
CA GLY A 367 1.33 1.46 3.01
C GLY A 367 0.35 0.34 2.64
N ILE A 368 -0.31 0.38 1.48
CA ILE A 368 -1.32 -0.64 1.13
C ILE A 368 -0.76 -2.05 1.30
N PHE A 369 -1.55 -2.93 1.90
CA PHE A 369 -1.27 -4.34 2.09
C PHE A 369 -2.48 -5.16 1.70
N LEU A 370 -2.30 -6.12 0.80
CA LEU A 370 -3.33 -6.96 0.24
C LEU A 370 -2.98 -8.42 0.49
N LYS A 371 -3.98 -9.21 0.88
CA LYS A 371 -3.84 -10.64 1.17
C LYS A 371 -4.93 -11.44 0.48
N SER A 372 -4.52 -12.50 -0.22
CA SER A 372 -5.41 -13.60 -0.62
C SER A 372 -4.99 -14.87 0.08
N LYS A 373 -5.95 -15.64 0.62
CA LYS A 373 -5.71 -16.95 1.24
C LYS A 373 -6.03 -18.12 0.29
N ASN A 374 -6.44 -17.84 -0.95
CA ASN A 374 -7.09 -18.82 -1.82
C ASN A 374 -6.80 -18.57 -3.31
N TRP A 375 -5.53 -18.49 -3.70
CA TRP A 375 -5.13 -18.38 -5.10
C TRP A 375 -5.77 -17.18 -5.81
N GLY A 376 -5.89 -16.05 -5.12
CA GLY A 376 -6.45 -14.83 -5.67
C GLY A 376 -7.97 -14.85 -5.86
N ASN A 377 -8.69 -15.88 -5.39
CA ASN A 377 -10.16 -15.95 -5.51
C ASN A 377 -10.88 -14.93 -4.62
N SER A 378 -10.27 -14.54 -3.50
CA SER A 378 -10.75 -13.47 -2.63
C SER A 378 -9.59 -12.72 -2.00
N TRP A 379 -9.81 -11.44 -1.71
CA TRP A 379 -8.78 -10.52 -1.21
C TRP A 379 -9.30 -9.70 -0.03
N GLY A 380 -8.42 -9.46 0.94
CA GLY A 380 -8.58 -8.43 1.97
C GLY A 380 -7.54 -7.33 1.77
N ALA A 381 -7.86 -6.12 2.22
CA ALA A 381 -6.95 -4.99 2.26
C ALA A 381 -6.78 -4.48 3.69
N ASP A 382 -5.56 -4.04 3.97
CA ASP A 382 -5.15 -3.34 5.19
C ASP A 382 -3.97 -2.41 4.85
N PHE A 383 -3.34 -1.80 5.85
CA PHE A 383 -2.20 -0.92 5.69
C PHE A 383 -1.06 -1.28 6.64
N VAL A 384 0.15 -1.34 6.10
CA VAL A 384 1.37 -1.24 6.88
C VAL A 384 1.51 0.20 7.37
N SER A 385 1.51 0.41 8.67
CA SER A 385 1.66 1.72 9.29
C SER A 385 2.74 1.72 10.38
N SER A 386 3.28 2.90 10.70
CA SER A 386 4.12 3.11 11.88
C SER A 386 3.41 4.01 12.89
N ARG A 387 4.04 4.26 14.04
CA ARG A 387 3.51 5.23 15.03
C ARG A 387 3.55 6.68 14.55
N LYS A 388 4.28 7.00 13.47
CA LYS A 388 4.60 8.39 13.08
C LYS A 388 4.35 8.72 11.62
N ALA A 389 4.21 7.73 10.73
CA ALA A 389 3.96 7.94 9.30
C ALA A 389 3.30 6.72 8.65
N THR A 390 2.67 6.92 7.50
CA THR A 390 2.29 5.84 6.59
C THR A 390 3.35 5.70 5.51
N PRO A 391 4.18 4.63 5.53
CA PRO A 391 5.28 4.49 4.61
C PRO A 391 4.82 3.86 3.29
N ASN A 392 5.51 4.14 2.19
CA ASN A 392 5.43 3.23 1.03
C ASN A 392 6.12 1.91 1.38
N VAL A 393 5.46 0.77 1.12
CA VAL A 393 6.08 -0.54 1.22
C VAL A 393 6.83 -0.82 -0.07
N ASN A 394 8.16 -0.79 -0.03
CA ASN A 394 8.99 -0.98 -1.24
C ASN A 394 9.13 -2.46 -1.60
N THR A 395 9.21 -3.33 -0.60
CA THR A 395 9.28 -4.77 -0.80
C THR A 395 8.73 -5.54 0.39
N ILE A 396 8.20 -6.73 0.12
CA ILE A 396 7.82 -7.72 1.14
C ILE A 396 8.62 -9.00 0.97
N HIS A 397 8.81 -9.72 2.07
CA HIS A 397 9.34 -11.07 2.08
C HIS A 397 8.64 -11.90 3.16
N PHE A 398 7.90 -12.91 2.75
CA PHE A 398 7.22 -13.88 3.60
C PHE A 398 7.97 -15.21 3.63
N LEU A 399 8.17 -15.74 4.84
CA LEU A 399 8.77 -17.05 5.06
C LEU A 399 7.73 -18.18 4.96
N ASN A 400 6.50 -17.86 5.33
CA ASN A 400 5.34 -18.76 5.34
C ASN A 400 4.06 -17.92 5.38
N ASP A 401 2.92 -18.59 5.53
CA ASP A 401 1.59 -17.99 5.49
C ASP A 401 1.36 -16.94 6.58
N ASP A 402 2.12 -16.93 7.67
CA ASP A 402 1.90 -16.01 8.79
C ASP A 402 3.07 -15.04 9.03
N THR A 403 4.27 -15.46 8.70
CA THR A 403 5.49 -14.70 8.98
C THR A 403 5.97 -13.94 7.76
N GLY A 404 5.99 -12.63 7.87
CA GLY A 404 6.51 -11.76 6.82
C GLY A 404 7.17 -10.50 7.32
N PHE A 405 7.88 -9.85 6.42
CA PHE A 405 8.66 -8.64 6.66
C PHE A 405 8.39 -7.64 5.54
N ALA A 406 8.32 -6.36 5.88
CA ALA A 406 8.13 -5.30 4.89
C ALA A 406 9.18 -4.19 5.08
N ALA A 407 9.99 -3.97 4.05
CA ALA A 407 10.94 -2.86 3.99
C ALA A 407 10.27 -1.67 3.30
N CYS A 408 10.31 -0.52 3.97
CA CYS A 408 9.48 0.61 3.60
C CYS A 408 10.30 1.91 3.48
N SER A 409 9.63 2.98 3.06
CA SER A 409 10.16 4.34 3.14
C SER A 409 10.50 4.75 4.57
N TYR A 410 11.26 5.84 4.70
CA TYR A 410 11.68 6.42 5.98
C TYR A 410 12.52 5.49 6.86
N ARG A 411 13.21 4.52 6.24
CA ARG A 411 13.97 3.44 6.93
C ARG A 411 13.11 2.46 7.73
N LEU A 412 11.79 2.50 7.61
CA LEU A 412 10.94 1.62 8.39
C LEU A 412 11.10 0.17 7.93
N LEU A 413 11.28 -0.72 8.90
CA LEU A 413 11.20 -2.16 8.71
C LEU A 413 10.22 -2.73 9.73
N VAL A 414 9.23 -3.47 9.24
CA VAL A 414 8.23 -4.12 10.09
C VAL A 414 8.18 -5.61 9.86
N ARG A 415 7.68 -6.34 10.86
CA ARG A 415 7.43 -7.78 10.81
C ARG A 415 5.98 -8.08 11.18
N THR A 416 5.42 -9.11 10.59
CA THR A 416 4.14 -9.70 10.99
C THR A 416 4.35 -11.17 11.36
N LYS A 417 3.51 -11.68 12.29
CA LYS A 417 3.47 -13.07 12.74
C LYS A 417 2.10 -13.74 12.54
N ASN A 418 1.18 -13.01 11.94
CA ASN A 418 -0.22 -13.39 11.71
C ASN A 418 -0.65 -13.01 10.28
N GLY A 419 0.31 -12.99 9.36
CA GLY A 419 0.09 -12.78 7.94
C GLY A 419 -0.50 -11.41 7.63
N GLY A 420 -0.03 -10.39 8.34
CA GLY A 420 -0.33 -8.97 8.11
C GLY A 420 -1.52 -8.40 8.87
N GLU A 421 -2.18 -9.18 9.74
CA GLU A 421 -3.24 -8.65 10.63
C GLU A 421 -2.69 -7.68 11.68
N SER A 422 -1.41 -7.81 12.06
CA SER A 422 -0.69 -6.79 12.80
C SER A 422 0.79 -6.75 12.43
N TRP A 423 1.39 -5.59 12.64
CA TRP A 423 2.79 -5.30 12.31
C TRP A 423 3.53 -4.77 13.54
N GLU A 424 4.70 -5.36 13.80
CA GLU A 424 5.65 -4.89 14.81
C GLU A 424 6.85 -4.21 14.14
N ILE A 425 7.33 -3.13 14.75
CA ILE A 425 8.44 -2.32 14.23
C ILE A 425 9.77 -2.97 14.63
N LEU A 426 10.59 -3.34 13.65
CA LEU A 426 11.95 -3.84 13.84
C LEU A 426 13.00 -2.73 13.70
N LEU A 427 12.79 -1.81 12.75
CA LEU A 427 13.54 -0.56 12.63
C LEU A 427 12.55 0.60 12.54
N PRO A 428 12.58 1.55 13.48
CA PRO A 428 11.63 2.67 13.47
C PRO A 428 11.92 3.64 12.32
N ASP A 429 10.87 4.30 11.85
CA ASP A 429 11.02 5.38 10.88
C ASP A 429 11.87 6.53 11.43
N THR A 430 12.48 7.29 10.52
CA THR A 430 13.24 8.50 10.86
C THR A 430 12.56 9.78 10.38
N LEU A 431 11.42 9.66 9.68
CA LEU A 431 10.75 10.73 8.93
C LEU A 431 11.62 11.43 7.87
N ALA A 432 12.87 10.98 7.67
CA ALA A 432 13.77 11.54 6.68
C ALA A 432 13.36 11.05 5.28
N THR A 433 12.83 11.96 4.46
CA THR A 433 12.28 11.69 3.13
C THR A 433 13.28 11.14 2.11
N THR A 434 14.58 11.19 2.42
CA THR A 434 15.67 10.66 1.58
C THR A 434 16.19 9.30 2.05
N THR A 435 15.65 8.75 3.15
CA THR A 435 16.06 7.46 3.69
C THR A 435 15.03 6.39 3.36
N HIS A 436 15.45 5.30 2.72
CA HIS A 436 14.54 4.21 2.34
C HIS A 436 15.21 2.85 2.52
N LEU A 437 14.43 1.85 2.92
CA LEU A 437 14.79 0.45 2.72
C LEU A 437 14.10 -0.04 1.45
N TYR A 438 14.89 -0.55 0.50
CA TYR A 438 14.41 -1.00 -0.80
C TYR A 438 14.30 -2.52 -0.89
N GLY A 439 15.14 -3.25 -0.14
CA GLY A 439 15.22 -4.71 -0.17
C GLY A 439 15.15 -5.30 1.23
N VAL A 440 14.43 -6.41 1.41
CA VAL A 440 14.47 -7.26 2.61
C VAL A 440 14.48 -8.73 2.20
N TYR A 441 15.23 -9.54 2.92
CA TYR A 441 15.22 -10.99 2.76
C TYR A 441 15.59 -11.68 4.07
N PHE A 442 14.72 -12.57 4.52
CA PHE A 442 14.99 -13.44 5.66
C PHE A 442 15.25 -14.86 5.15
N ILE A 443 16.37 -15.43 5.60
CA ILE A 443 16.78 -16.81 5.28
C ILE A 443 15.97 -17.78 6.15
N ASN A 444 15.73 -17.38 7.40
CA ASN A 444 14.88 -18.05 8.37
C ASN A 444 14.39 -17.01 9.38
N TRP A 445 13.68 -17.46 10.42
CA TRP A 445 13.13 -16.59 11.46
C TRP A 445 14.17 -15.67 12.13
N ASN A 446 15.41 -16.12 12.25
CA ASN A 446 16.47 -15.43 13.00
C ASN A 446 17.40 -14.62 12.09
N LYS A 447 17.78 -15.17 10.93
CA LYS A 447 18.80 -14.59 10.05
C LYS A 447 18.14 -13.85 8.89
N GLY A 448 18.38 -12.54 8.81
CA GLY A 448 17.82 -11.70 7.77
C GLY A 448 18.68 -10.49 7.40
N PHE A 449 18.33 -9.90 6.27
CA PHE A 449 19.03 -8.77 5.68
C PHE A 449 18.04 -7.72 5.20
N ALA A 450 18.41 -6.45 5.34
CA ALA A 450 17.71 -5.34 4.70
C ALA A 450 18.72 -4.40 4.04
N VAL A 451 18.37 -3.84 2.90
CA VAL A 451 19.27 -2.97 2.12
C VAL A 451 18.55 -1.71 1.68
N GLY A 452 19.30 -0.62 1.57
CA GLY A 452 18.70 0.67 1.25
C GLY A 452 19.68 1.81 1.09
N GLN A 453 19.19 3.00 1.42
CA GLN A 453 19.93 4.26 1.36
C GLN A 453 19.62 5.11 2.59
N LEU A 454 20.64 5.74 3.15
CA LEU A 454 20.57 6.70 4.26
C LEU A 454 20.43 8.13 3.74
N ALA A 455 19.94 9.05 4.58
CA ALA A 455 19.76 10.46 4.25
C ALA A 455 21.01 11.17 3.72
N THR A 456 22.21 10.65 4.03
CA THR A 456 23.51 11.14 3.53
C THR A 456 23.84 10.66 2.11
N ASN A 457 22.87 10.06 1.40
CA ASN A 457 23.03 9.36 0.13
C ASN A 457 24.02 8.17 0.18
N LYS A 458 24.32 7.67 1.38
CA LYS A 458 25.15 6.48 1.60
C LYS A 458 24.30 5.23 1.53
N ASP A 459 24.82 4.19 0.87
CA ASP A 459 24.23 2.86 0.87
C ASP A 459 24.29 2.23 2.26
N VAL A 460 23.37 1.31 2.55
CA VAL A 460 23.35 0.56 3.81
C VAL A 460 22.94 -0.90 3.59
N ILE A 461 23.60 -1.78 4.35
CA ILE A 461 23.28 -3.20 4.50
C ILE A 461 23.11 -3.46 6.00
N TYR A 462 21.93 -3.93 6.36
CA TYR A 462 21.56 -4.41 7.68
C TYR A 462 21.60 -5.94 7.69
N LYS A 463 22.17 -6.53 8.73
CA LYS A 463 22.15 -7.98 9.00
C LYS A 463 21.68 -8.23 10.42
N THR A 464 20.75 -9.15 10.59
CA THR A 464 20.28 -9.63 11.90
C THR A 464 20.51 -11.13 12.03
N LEU A 465 20.71 -11.58 13.28
CA LEU A 465 20.82 -13.00 13.67
C LEU A 465 19.78 -13.39 14.74
N ASP A 466 18.89 -12.47 15.10
CA ASP A 466 17.90 -12.61 16.18
C ASP A 466 16.48 -12.19 15.74
N GLY A 467 16.21 -12.26 14.44
CA GLY A 467 14.89 -11.99 13.88
C GLY A 467 14.55 -10.50 13.82
N GLY A 468 15.57 -9.65 13.84
CA GLY A 468 15.44 -8.20 13.69
C GLY A 468 15.37 -7.42 15.01
N LEU A 469 15.68 -8.06 16.14
CA LEU A 469 15.79 -7.37 17.43
C LEU A 469 17.05 -6.51 17.48
N THR A 470 18.14 -7.00 16.89
CA THR A 470 19.38 -6.25 16.72
C THR A 470 19.90 -6.35 15.29
N TRP A 471 20.66 -5.32 14.87
CA TRP A 471 21.16 -5.19 13.51
C TRP A 471 22.63 -4.78 13.50
N ALA A 472 23.47 -5.60 12.86
CA ALA A 472 24.77 -5.19 12.39
C ALA A 472 24.62 -4.34 11.13
N VAL A 473 25.33 -3.21 11.06
CA VAL A 473 25.20 -2.22 9.99
C VAL A 473 26.52 -2.08 9.24
N ARG A 474 26.46 -2.10 7.91
CA ARG A 474 27.56 -1.67 7.05
C ARG A 474 27.06 -0.63 6.05
N SER A 475 27.88 0.36 5.74
CA SER A 475 27.54 1.45 4.83
C SER A 475 28.75 1.92 4.04
N ASN A 476 28.53 2.66 2.93
CA ASN A 476 29.56 3.21 2.06
C ASN A 476 30.40 2.12 1.36
N ILE A 477 29.76 1.04 0.91
CA ILE A 477 30.47 -0.17 0.46
C ILE A 477 30.79 -0.12 -1.03
N ALA A 478 29.91 0.49 -1.85
CA ALA A 478 30.24 0.84 -3.22
C ALA A 478 29.09 1.56 -3.94
N SER A 479 27.86 1.57 -3.43
CA SER A 479 26.69 2.03 -4.20
C SER A 479 26.15 3.37 -3.70
N ASN A 480 25.34 4.05 -4.52
CA ASN A 480 24.52 5.17 -4.07
C ASN A 480 23.18 4.68 -3.47
N ALA A 481 22.75 3.45 -3.78
CA ALA A 481 21.59 2.78 -3.20
C ALA A 481 21.58 1.28 -3.59
N TRP A 482 21.44 0.40 -2.61
CA TRP A 482 21.16 -1.03 -2.84
C TRP A 482 19.65 -1.24 -2.99
N ARG A 483 19.23 -2.06 -3.95
CA ARG A 483 17.82 -2.22 -4.36
C ARG A 483 17.22 -3.55 -3.92
N ALA A 484 17.93 -4.65 -4.11
CA ALA A 484 17.45 -5.97 -3.74
C ALA A 484 18.56 -6.80 -3.08
N VAL A 485 18.16 -7.70 -2.19
CA VAL A 485 19.01 -8.70 -1.53
C VAL A 485 18.28 -10.04 -1.60
N LYS A 486 18.97 -11.11 -2.01
CA LYS A 486 18.43 -12.47 -2.03
C LYS A 486 19.51 -13.48 -1.63
N PHE A 487 19.10 -14.62 -1.13
CA PHE A 487 19.98 -15.75 -0.81
C PHE A 487 19.46 -17.04 -1.41
N SER A 488 20.35 -17.83 -2.01
CA SER A 488 20.05 -19.19 -2.48
C SER A 488 20.31 -20.23 -1.40
N THR A 489 21.23 -19.95 -0.47
CA THR A 489 21.52 -20.77 0.71
C THR A 489 21.82 -19.85 1.91
N PRO A 490 21.91 -20.39 3.14
CA PRO A 490 22.33 -19.58 4.29
C PRO A 490 23.68 -18.88 4.15
N ASN A 491 24.52 -19.32 3.21
CA ASN A 491 25.87 -18.82 2.98
C ASN A 491 26.04 -18.04 1.66
N LYS A 492 25.22 -18.33 0.64
CA LYS A 492 25.34 -17.71 -0.69
C LYS A 492 24.23 -16.68 -0.92
N GLY A 493 24.62 -15.44 -1.15
CA GLY A 493 23.68 -14.34 -1.37
C GLY A 493 24.21 -13.27 -2.31
N ILE A 494 23.28 -12.52 -2.90
CA ILE A 494 23.54 -11.45 -3.86
C ILE A 494 22.80 -10.20 -3.42
N ILE A 495 23.45 -9.06 -3.56
CA ILE A 495 22.84 -7.72 -3.47
C ILE A 495 23.06 -7.02 -4.81
N VAL A 496 22.02 -6.38 -5.34
CA VAL A 496 22.09 -5.56 -6.56
C VAL A 496 21.68 -4.11 -6.27
N GLY A 497 22.19 -3.16 -7.02
CA GLY A 497 21.90 -1.74 -6.80
C GLY A 497 22.17 -0.83 -7.98
N THR A 498 22.24 0.47 -7.67
CA THR A 498 22.40 1.53 -8.67
C THR A 498 23.79 1.57 -9.31
N LYS A 499 23.89 2.21 -10.49
CA LYS A 499 25.15 2.42 -11.22
C LYS A 499 25.90 1.12 -11.55
N LEU A 500 25.15 0.10 -11.98
CA LEU A 500 25.65 -1.22 -12.38
C LEU A 500 26.56 -1.85 -11.33
N LYS A 501 26.05 -1.95 -10.09
CA LYS A 501 26.79 -2.56 -8.98
C LYS A 501 26.03 -3.74 -8.39
N ALA A 502 26.79 -4.77 -8.05
CA ALA A 502 26.33 -5.92 -7.31
C ALA A 502 27.42 -6.41 -6.34
N LEU A 503 26.97 -7.02 -5.25
CA LEU A 503 27.81 -7.72 -4.28
C LEU A 503 27.39 -9.18 -4.22
N TYR A 504 28.33 -10.06 -3.90
CA TYR A 504 28.06 -11.45 -3.59
C TYR A 504 28.75 -11.85 -2.28
N THR A 505 28.17 -12.83 -1.60
CA THR A 505 28.73 -13.45 -0.39
C THR A 505 28.69 -14.96 -0.52
N VAL A 506 29.68 -15.63 0.08
CA VAL A 506 29.77 -17.09 0.20
C VAL A 506 29.88 -17.55 1.66
N ASP A 507 29.85 -16.60 2.61
CA ASP A 507 29.99 -16.81 4.05
C ASP A 507 28.75 -16.31 4.83
N GLY A 508 27.64 -16.11 4.13
CA GLY A 508 26.38 -15.71 4.74
C GLY A 508 26.39 -14.27 5.23
N GLY A 509 27.07 -13.40 4.48
CA GLY A 509 27.13 -11.96 4.67
C GLY A 509 28.09 -11.50 5.76
N GLU A 510 29.07 -12.32 6.16
CA GLU A 510 30.20 -11.83 6.97
C GLU A 510 31.14 -10.98 6.10
N THR A 511 31.35 -11.37 4.84
CA THR A 511 32.01 -10.57 3.82
C THR A 511 31.14 -10.42 2.58
N TRP A 512 31.31 -9.29 1.90
CA TRP A 512 30.64 -8.97 0.64
C TRP A 512 31.69 -8.54 -0.38
N ASN A 513 31.74 -9.23 -1.51
CA ASN A 513 32.70 -9.01 -2.58
C ASN A 513 32.03 -8.30 -3.75
N LEU A 514 32.73 -7.38 -4.40
CA LEU A 514 32.23 -6.72 -5.61
C LEU A 514 32.20 -7.68 -6.79
N ALA A 515 31.08 -7.69 -7.50
CA ALA A 515 30.90 -8.48 -8.71
C ALA A 515 31.58 -7.83 -9.93
N THR A 516 31.97 -8.66 -10.89
CA THR A 516 32.51 -8.21 -12.19
C THR A 516 31.46 -8.34 -13.29
N PHE A 517 31.32 -7.32 -14.13
CA PHE A 517 30.38 -7.31 -15.25
C PHE A 517 31.11 -7.47 -16.58
N LYS A 518 30.61 -8.35 -17.44
CA LYS A 518 31.20 -8.67 -18.75
C LYS A 518 30.20 -8.43 -19.88
N ASN A 519 30.72 -7.99 -21.02
CA ASN A 519 29.97 -7.76 -22.26
C ASN A 519 28.81 -6.76 -22.14
N VAL A 520 28.85 -5.87 -21.15
CA VAL A 520 27.83 -4.83 -20.99
C VAL A 520 28.12 -3.68 -21.97
N PRO A 521 27.16 -3.28 -22.82
CA PRO A 521 27.33 -2.13 -23.71
C PRO A 521 27.68 -0.84 -22.96
N ALA A 522 28.51 0.02 -23.55
CA ALA A 522 28.92 1.28 -22.93
C ALA A 522 27.74 2.21 -22.58
N SER A 523 26.65 2.17 -23.36
CA SER A 523 25.42 2.91 -23.10
C SER A 523 24.69 2.49 -21.82
N LEU A 524 25.02 1.31 -21.26
CA LEU A 524 24.43 0.74 -20.05
C LEU A 524 25.42 0.70 -18.88
N ALA A 525 26.58 1.35 -18.98
CA ALA A 525 27.62 1.34 -17.95
C ALA A 525 27.19 1.94 -16.60
N SER A 526 26.08 2.68 -16.57
CA SER A 526 25.48 3.26 -15.37
C SER A 526 24.07 2.75 -15.08
N ALA A 527 23.63 1.67 -15.72
CA ALA A 527 22.29 1.12 -15.55
C ALA A 527 22.03 0.69 -14.10
N ASP A 528 20.88 1.07 -13.53
CA ASP A 528 20.50 0.60 -12.20
C ASP A 528 19.96 -0.83 -12.29
N LEU A 529 20.45 -1.70 -11.41
CA LEU A 529 19.85 -3.01 -11.17
C LEU A 529 18.76 -2.87 -10.10
N ARG A 530 17.58 -3.46 -10.36
CA ARG A 530 16.37 -3.29 -9.55
C ARG A 530 16.03 -4.53 -8.75
N ASP A 531 16.18 -5.71 -9.34
CA ASP A 531 15.82 -6.97 -8.70
C ASP A 531 16.73 -8.12 -9.19
N VAL A 532 16.77 -9.20 -8.41
CA VAL A 532 17.56 -10.40 -8.70
C VAL A 532 16.80 -11.64 -8.25
N ALA A 533 16.89 -12.71 -9.03
CA ALA A 533 16.31 -14.00 -8.69
C ALA A 533 17.32 -15.13 -8.92
N PHE A 534 17.41 -16.03 -7.94
CA PHE A 534 18.19 -17.26 -8.09
C PHE A 534 17.37 -18.33 -8.79
N LEU A 535 18.03 -19.08 -9.66
CA LEU A 535 17.52 -20.32 -10.24
C LEU A 535 18.03 -21.52 -9.44
N ASN A 536 19.26 -21.42 -8.92
CA ASN A 536 19.90 -22.36 -8.01
C ASN A 536 21.07 -21.67 -7.29
N GLU A 537 21.93 -22.42 -6.59
CA GLU A 537 23.03 -21.84 -5.82
C GLU A 537 24.08 -21.06 -6.62
N SER A 538 24.22 -21.35 -7.91
CA SER A 538 25.25 -20.76 -8.78
C SER A 538 24.67 -19.87 -9.87
N VAL A 539 23.41 -20.09 -10.26
CA VAL A 539 22.77 -19.38 -11.36
C VAL A 539 21.75 -18.39 -10.83
N ALA A 540 21.88 -17.13 -11.25
CA ALA A 540 20.92 -16.07 -10.96
C ALA A 540 20.78 -15.12 -12.14
N VAL A 541 19.65 -14.41 -12.19
CA VAL A 541 19.36 -13.36 -13.16
C VAL A 541 19.06 -12.06 -12.43
N ALA A 542 19.65 -10.96 -12.88
CA ALA A 542 19.39 -9.62 -12.40
C ALA A 542 18.80 -8.77 -13.52
N VAL A 543 17.82 -7.93 -13.19
CA VAL A 543 17.14 -7.03 -14.13
C VAL A 543 17.19 -5.59 -13.65
N GLY A 544 17.05 -4.66 -14.59
CA GLY A 544 17.10 -3.24 -14.24
C GLY A 544 16.72 -2.29 -15.38
N ASN A 545 17.30 -1.10 -15.35
CA ASN A 545 17.05 -0.07 -16.36
C ASN A 545 17.58 -0.55 -17.73
N LYS A 546 16.70 -1.14 -18.57
CA LYS A 546 16.99 -1.60 -19.94
C LYS A 546 18.00 -2.74 -20.04
N ILE A 547 18.16 -3.53 -18.97
CA ILE A 547 19.24 -4.53 -18.87
C ILE A 547 18.77 -5.84 -18.23
N ILE A 548 19.23 -6.96 -18.79
CA ILE A 548 19.15 -8.29 -18.19
C ILE A 548 20.56 -8.89 -18.13
N LEU A 549 20.93 -9.36 -16.94
CA LEU A 549 22.23 -9.99 -16.66
C LEU A 549 22.03 -11.39 -16.10
N LYS A 550 22.95 -12.30 -16.41
CA LYS A 550 22.97 -13.66 -15.85
C LYS A 550 24.35 -14.01 -15.30
N THR A 551 24.35 -14.63 -14.12
CA THR A 551 25.53 -15.23 -13.49
C THR A 551 25.41 -16.75 -13.48
N THR A 552 26.54 -17.44 -13.47
CA THR A 552 26.63 -18.92 -13.33
C THR A 552 27.64 -19.34 -12.25
N ASP A 553 28.17 -18.38 -11.49
CA ASP A 553 29.20 -18.58 -10.46
C ASP A 553 28.80 -17.96 -9.11
N GLY A 554 27.49 -17.86 -8.85
CA GLY A 554 26.97 -17.36 -7.58
C GLY A 554 27.02 -15.84 -7.43
N GLY A 555 27.15 -15.10 -8.53
CA GLY A 555 27.15 -13.64 -8.57
C GLY A 555 28.53 -13.00 -8.61
N ALA A 556 29.60 -13.78 -8.71
CA ALA A 556 30.96 -13.26 -8.84
C ALA A 556 31.19 -12.59 -10.20
N THR A 557 30.69 -13.20 -11.27
CA THR A 557 30.68 -12.62 -12.61
C THR A 557 29.29 -12.62 -13.24
N TRP A 558 28.97 -11.52 -13.91
CA TRP A 558 27.70 -11.30 -14.61
C TRP A 558 27.95 -11.07 -16.09
N ASN A 559 27.25 -11.81 -16.92
CA ASN A 559 27.25 -11.62 -18.36
C ASN A 559 25.97 -10.92 -18.78
N TYR A 560 26.12 -9.96 -19.69
CA TYR A 560 25.01 -9.37 -20.40
C TYR A 560 24.28 -10.41 -21.25
N VAL A 561 22.95 -10.46 -21.13
CA VAL A 561 22.09 -11.39 -21.89
C VAL A 561 21.34 -10.64 -22.98
N ASP A 562 20.65 -9.56 -22.62
CA ASP A 562 19.72 -8.87 -23.52
C ASP A 562 19.57 -7.39 -23.16
N SER A 563 19.24 -6.59 -24.18
CA SER A 563 18.79 -5.21 -24.04
C SER A 563 17.30 -5.14 -24.26
N THR A 564 16.59 -4.68 -23.25
CA THR A 564 15.20 -4.27 -23.39
C THR A 564 15.16 -2.77 -23.70
N THR A 565 14.14 -2.29 -24.40
CA THR A 565 13.96 -0.83 -24.61
C THR A 565 13.33 -0.16 -23.40
N THR A 566 12.75 -0.95 -22.49
CA THR A 566 11.96 -0.52 -21.33
C THR A 566 12.66 -0.82 -20.01
N LEU A 567 12.27 -0.10 -18.95
CA LEU A 567 12.76 -0.36 -17.60
C LEU A 567 12.15 -1.66 -17.07
N LEU A 568 12.97 -2.52 -16.46
CA LEU A 568 12.52 -3.69 -15.71
C LEU A 568 12.65 -3.41 -14.20
N TYR A 569 11.62 -3.78 -13.46
CA TYR A 569 11.51 -3.54 -12.02
C TYR A 569 11.64 -4.80 -11.19
N SER A 570 11.16 -5.95 -11.69
CA SER A 570 11.13 -7.20 -10.92
C SER A 570 11.36 -8.43 -11.79
N VAL A 571 11.95 -9.47 -11.20
CA VAL A 571 12.21 -10.76 -11.85
C VAL A 571 11.88 -11.90 -10.89
N SER A 572 11.24 -12.96 -11.40
CA SER A 572 10.89 -14.14 -10.61
C SER A 572 10.98 -15.40 -11.46
N PHE A 573 11.42 -16.50 -10.85
CA PHE A 573 11.53 -17.81 -11.49
C PHE A 573 10.65 -18.81 -10.77
N ALA A 574 9.86 -19.56 -11.54
CA ALA A 574 9.07 -20.68 -11.03
C ALA A 574 9.94 -21.92 -10.80
N ASN A 575 10.98 -22.07 -11.63
CA ASN A 575 11.96 -23.14 -11.58
C ASN A 575 13.24 -22.71 -12.33
N ASP A 576 14.17 -23.63 -12.52
CA ASP A 576 15.46 -23.41 -13.18
C ASP A 576 15.37 -23.12 -14.69
N ARG A 577 14.17 -23.18 -15.28
CA ARG A 577 13.93 -22.94 -16.72
C ARG A 577 12.95 -21.80 -16.97
N VAL A 578 11.84 -21.75 -16.24
CA VAL A 578 10.74 -20.82 -16.47
C VAL A 578 10.84 -19.64 -15.53
N GLY A 579 10.89 -18.44 -16.10
CA GLY A 579 10.93 -17.19 -15.35
C GLY A 579 10.32 -16.02 -16.09
N TYR A 580 10.10 -14.95 -15.35
CA TYR A 580 9.42 -13.75 -15.82
C TYR A 580 10.16 -12.50 -15.35
N ALA A 581 10.30 -11.51 -16.22
CA ALA A 581 10.82 -10.20 -15.90
C ALA A 581 9.83 -9.13 -16.35
N VAL A 582 9.53 -8.15 -15.49
CA VAL A 582 8.47 -7.17 -15.76
C VAL A 582 8.91 -5.75 -15.48
N GLY A 583 8.27 -4.81 -16.17
CA GLY A 583 8.41 -3.38 -15.89
C GLY A 583 7.59 -2.52 -16.84
N SER A 584 8.06 -1.31 -17.16
CA SER A 584 7.29 -0.24 -17.84
C SER A 584 6.61 -0.69 -19.15
N GLY A 585 5.41 -1.26 -19.05
CA GLY A 585 4.64 -1.78 -20.19
C GLY A 585 5.29 -3.00 -20.86
N THR A 586 5.98 -3.86 -20.11
CA THR A 586 6.67 -5.04 -20.66
C THR A 586 6.60 -6.22 -19.71
N ILE A 587 6.33 -7.40 -20.28
CA ILE A 587 6.37 -8.70 -19.59
C ILE A 587 7.19 -9.64 -20.46
N LEU A 588 8.35 -10.05 -19.97
CA LEU A 588 9.22 -11.00 -20.64
C LEU A 588 9.11 -12.36 -19.97
N LYS A 589 9.10 -13.42 -20.77
CA LYS A 589 9.14 -14.81 -20.33
C LYS A 589 10.38 -15.50 -20.86
N THR A 590 11.01 -16.31 -20.03
CA THR A 590 12.05 -17.26 -20.42
C THR A 590 11.60 -18.70 -20.14
N THR A 591 12.08 -19.64 -20.93
CA THR A 591 11.90 -21.10 -20.76
C THR A 591 13.22 -21.87 -20.78
N ASP A 592 14.35 -21.16 -20.80
CA ASP A 592 15.71 -21.68 -20.87
C ASP A 592 16.62 -21.11 -19.77
N GLY A 593 16.01 -20.74 -18.64
CA GLY A 593 16.71 -20.24 -17.46
C GLY A 593 17.29 -18.85 -17.65
N GLY A 594 16.62 -18.00 -18.42
CA GLY A 594 17.01 -16.60 -18.65
C GLY A 594 18.14 -16.42 -19.65
N THR A 595 18.33 -17.37 -20.57
CA THR A 595 19.29 -17.25 -21.68
C THR A 595 18.66 -16.50 -22.85
N THR A 596 17.39 -16.75 -23.12
CA THR A 596 16.57 -15.97 -24.06
C THR A 596 15.25 -15.55 -23.41
N TRP A 597 14.69 -14.44 -23.92
CA TRP A 597 13.48 -13.82 -23.40
C TRP A 597 12.51 -13.48 -24.53
N THR A 598 11.23 -13.77 -24.32
CA THR A 598 10.15 -13.46 -25.26
C THR A 598 9.16 -12.49 -24.61
N ASN A 599 8.78 -11.43 -25.32
CA ASN A 599 7.77 -10.50 -24.83
C ASN A 599 6.37 -11.11 -24.98
N ILE A 600 5.64 -11.20 -23.86
CA ILE A 600 4.28 -11.74 -23.76
C ILE A 600 3.27 -10.71 -23.20
N TYR A 601 3.65 -9.44 -23.19
CA TYR A 601 2.77 -8.35 -22.79
C TYR A 601 1.59 -8.20 -23.77
N ASP A 602 0.38 -8.09 -23.22
CA ASP A 602 -0.84 -7.83 -23.98
C ASP A 602 -1.46 -6.48 -23.56
N PRO A 603 -1.34 -5.41 -24.38
CA PRO A 603 -1.89 -4.09 -24.06
C PRO A 603 -3.42 -4.03 -24.12
N ASN A 604 -4.09 -5.02 -24.72
CA ASN A 604 -5.55 -5.05 -24.77
C ASN A 604 -6.14 -5.51 -23.44
N VAL A 605 -5.39 -6.33 -22.70
CA VAL A 605 -5.78 -6.85 -21.38
C VAL A 605 -5.17 -5.99 -20.27
N ILE A 606 -3.85 -5.78 -20.28
CA ILE A 606 -3.13 -5.11 -19.20
C ILE A 606 -2.91 -3.64 -19.55
N LYS A 607 -3.78 -2.79 -19.00
CA LYS A 607 -3.76 -1.34 -19.23
C LYS A 607 -2.98 -0.55 -18.18
N GLN A 608 -2.65 -1.20 -17.06
CA GLN A 608 -1.97 -0.57 -15.93
C GLN A 608 -0.45 -0.65 -16.03
N SER A 609 0.24 0.26 -15.35
CA SER A 609 1.69 0.18 -15.16
C SER A 609 2.05 -1.04 -14.32
N ILE A 610 3.07 -1.77 -14.72
CA ILE A 610 3.51 -3.02 -14.10
C ILE A 610 4.75 -2.76 -13.24
N TYR A 611 4.80 -3.32 -12.03
CA TYR A 611 5.87 -3.07 -11.06
C TYR A 611 6.51 -4.33 -10.46
N SER A 612 5.75 -5.40 -10.26
CA SER A 612 6.25 -6.59 -9.56
C SER A 612 5.74 -7.88 -10.17
N VAL A 613 6.54 -8.95 -10.08
CA VAL A 613 6.16 -10.31 -10.49
C VAL A 613 6.55 -11.32 -9.43
N SER A 614 5.66 -12.28 -9.17
CA SER A 614 5.97 -13.50 -8.45
C SER A 614 5.49 -14.69 -9.26
N ALA A 615 6.37 -15.65 -9.53
CA ALA A 615 6.03 -16.86 -10.27
C ALA A 615 5.66 -17.97 -9.28
N ASP A 616 4.54 -18.65 -9.53
CA ASP A 616 4.12 -19.80 -8.72
C ASP A 616 4.80 -21.10 -9.15
N THR A 617 4.63 -22.15 -8.35
CA THR A 617 5.18 -23.49 -8.62
C THR A 617 4.57 -24.16 -9.84
N GLY A 618 3.40 -23.71 -10.30
CA GLY A 618 2.77 -24.13 -11.56
C GLY A 618 3.41 -23.51 -12.80
N GLY A 619 4.31 -22.54 -12.64
CA GLY A 619 4.95 -21.84 -13.74
C GLY A 619 4.21 -20.59 -14.22
N TYR A 620 3.22 -20.11 -13.46
CA TYR A 620 2.41 -18.95 -13.83
C TYR A 620 2.89 -17.67 -13.12
N PRO A 621 2.90 -16.52 -13.82
CA PRO A 621 3.23 -15.24 -13.23
C PRO A 621 2.03 -14.62 -12.53
N TRP A 622 2.28 -13.95 -11.41
CA TRP A 622 1.35 -13.06 -10.71
C TRP A 622 1.94 -11.66 -10.73
N ILE A 623 1.24 -10.74 -11.38
CA ILE A 623 1.75 -9.41 -11.72
C ILE A 623 1.06 -8.35 -10.86
N GLY A 624 1.82 -7.59 -10.09
CA GLY A 624 1.35 -6.42 -9.35
C GLY A 624 1.47 -5.14 -10.18
N CYS A 625 0.38 -4.38 -10.26
CA CYS A 625 0.27 -3.19 -11.10
C CYS A 625 -0.13 -1.93 -10.31
N SER A 626 -0.20 -0.78 -10.99
CA SER A 626 -0.80 0.45 -10.46
C SER A 626 -2.27 0.25 -10.11
N TYR A 627 -2.77 0.97 -9.10
CA TYR A 627 -4.17 0.96 -8.65
C TYR A 627 -4.71 -0.41 -8.20
N SER A 628 -3.88 -1.23 -7.56
CA SER A 628 -4.22 -2.53 -6.96
C SER A 628 -4.62 -3.62 -7.95
N TYR A 629 -4.42 -3.40 -9.25
CA TYR A 629 -4.69 -4.43 -10.24
C TYR A 629 -3.67 -5.56 -10.13
N ILE A 630 -4.16 -6.80 -10.18
CA ILE A 630 -3.33 -8.00 -10.25
C ILE A 630 -3.79 -8.85 -11.43
N TYR A 631 -2.81 -9.31 -12.22
CA TYR A 631 -3.04 -10.18 -13.36
C TYR A 631 -2.27 -11.49 -13.25
N THR A 632 -2.80 -12.56 -13.84
CA THR A 632 -2.10 -13.84 -13.95
C THR A 632 -2.51 -14.58 -15.23
N THR A 633 -1.76 -15.62 -15.59
CA THR A 633 -2.15 -16.64 -16.58
C THR A 633 -2.46 -17.99 -15.92
N ALA A 634 -2.45 -18.07 -14.59
CA ALA A 634 -2.87 -19.26 -13.87
C ALA A 634 -4.34 -19.62 -14.21
N PRO A 635 -4.70 -20.91 -14.29
CA PRO A 635 -6.07 -21.33 -14.56
C PRO A 635 -7.03 -20.99 -13.42
N VAL A 636 -8.35 -20.94 -13.68
CA VAL A 636 -9.35 -20.76 -12.62
C VAL A 636 -9.42 -22.07 -11.86
N VAL A 637 -8.74 -22.12 -10.72
CA VAL A 637 -8.99 -23.17 -9.75
C VAL A 637 -10.25 -22.78 -8.99
N SER A 638 -11.40 -23.36 -9.39
CA SER A 638 -12.47 -23.60 -8.41
C SER A 638 -11.82 -24.27 -7.21
N VAL A 639 -12.18 -23.95 -5.97
CA VAL A 639 -11.70 -24.70 -4.79
C VAL A 639 -12.00 -26.17 -5.04
N LYS A 640 -10.99 -26.86 -5.55
CA LYS A 640 -10.93 -28.25 -5.92
C LYS A 640 -9.61 -28.59 -5.32
N ASP A 641 -9.67 -29.44 -4.31
CA ASP A 641 -8.53 -29.94 -3.57
C ASP A 641 -7.34 -30.05 -4.53
N LEU A 642 -6.42 -29.09 -4.39
CA LEU A 642 -5.12 -29.25 -4.97
C LEU A 642 -4.61 -30.49 -4.27
N ASN A 643 -4.59 -31.61 -4.99
CA ASN A 643 -3.75 -32.74 -4.66
C ASN A 643 -2.32 -32.22 -4.74
N TYR A 644 -1.90 -31.48 -3.71
CA TYR A 644 -0.51 -31.37 -3.34
C TYR A 644 -0.06 -32.81 -3.22
N VAL A 645 0.93 -33.17 -4.02
CA VAL A 645 1.76 -34.31 -3.65
C VAL A 645 2.53 -33.82 -2.42
N LEU A 646 1.89 -33.96 -1.25
CA LEU A 646 2.49 -33.65 0.02
C LEU A 646 3.75 -34.52 0.13
N PRO A 647 4.89 -33.97 0.54
CA PRO A 647 6.10 -34.77 0.67
C PRO A 647 5.88 -35.82 1.75
N ASP A 648 6.24 -37.07 1.46
CA ASP A 648 6.18 -38.13 2.47
C ASP A 648 6.96 -37.76 3.72
N TYR A 649 6.58 -38.37 4.85
CA TYR A 649 7.44 -38.37 6.03
C TYR A 649 8.81 -38.92 5.65
N LYS A 650 9.85 -38.09 5.79
CA LYS A 650 11.21 -38.47 5.43
C LYS A 650 12.25 -37.72 6.21
N LEU A 651 13.16 -38.44 6.83
CA LEU A 651 14.44 -37.96 7.33
C LEU A 651 15.49 -38.15 6.23
N TYR A 652 16.23 -37.09 5.88
CA TYR A 652 17.29 -37.13 4.89
C TYR A 652 18.66 -37.33 5.54
N GLN A 653 19.64 -37.77 4.74
CA GLN A 653 21.02 -37.86 5.18
C GLN A 653 21.52 -36.45 5.56
N ASN A 654 22.09 -36.31 6.76
CA ASN A 654 22.65 -35.05 7.22
C ASN A 654 23.82 -34.62 6.30
N TYR A 655 24.01 -33.31 6.13
CA TYR A 655 25.09 -32.76 5.31
C TYR A 655 25.78 -31.58 6.02
N PRO A 656 27.13 -31.55 6.06
CA PRO A 656 28.05 -32.59 5.60
C PRO A 656 27.95 -33.89 6.42
N ASN A 657 28.41 -35.01 5.87
CA ASN A 657 28.59 -36.29 6.56
C ASN A 657 29.72 -37.11 5.88
N PRO A 658 30.90 -37.32 6.50
CA PRO A 658 31.27 -36.91 7.86
C PRO A 658 31.27 -35.40 8.08
N PHE A 659 31.09 -34.94 9.32
CA PHE A 659 31.03 -33.51 9.68
C PHE A 659 32.01 -33.13 10.80
N ASN A 660 32.36 -31.84 10.86
CA ASN A 660 33.16 -31.24 11.94
C ASN A 660 32.90 -29.72 12.07
N PRO A 661 32.47 -29.19 13.23
CA PRO A 661 31.67 -29.84 14.26
C PRO A 661 30.16 -29.73 14.00
N ILE A 662 29.75 -29.10 12.88
CA ILE A 662 28.34 -28.80 12.56
C ILE A 662 27.87 -29.60 11.35
N THR A 663 26.63 -30.08 11.40
CA THR A 663 25.90 -30.66 10.27
C THR A 663 24.45 -30.16 10.23
N THR A 664 23.82 -30.19 9.06
CA THR A 664 22.40 -29.88 8.88
C THR A 664 21.62 -31.18 8.71
N ILE A 665 20.54 -31.34 9.47
CA ILE A 665 19.57 -32.42 9.35
C ILE A 665 18.36 -31.88 8.60
N LYS A 666 18.09 -32.44 7.42
CA LYS A 666 16.91 -32.15 6.60
C LYS A 666 15.83 -33.22 6.85
N PHE A 667 14.57 -32.80 6.96
CA PHE A 667 13.41 -33.70 7.02
C PHE A 667 12.19 -33.12 6.30
N SER A 668 11.21 -33.95 5.95
CA SER A 668 9.91 -33.53 5.40
C SER A 668 8.75 -34.18 6.14
N ILE A 669 7.66 -33.44 6.30
CA ILE A 669 6.39 -33.90 6.87
C ILE A 669 5.22 -33.50 5.94
N PRO A 670 4.26 -34.40 5.65
CA PRO A 670 3.13 -34.12 4.76
C PRO A 670 2.05 -33.26 5.44
N GLU A 671 2.01 -33.23 6.76
CA GLU A 671 1.01 -32.53 7.55
C GLU A 671 1.65 -31.91 8.80
N LYS A 672 0.96 -30.95 9.40
CA LYS A 672 1.38 -30.31 10.65
C LYS A 672 1.54 -31.35 11.75
N GLY A 673 2.62 -31.24 12.54
CA GLY A 673 2.87 -32.16 13.63
C GLY A 673 3.96 -31.70 14.59
N ASP A 674 3.93 -32.24 15.80
CA ASP A 674 4.97 -32.00 16.79
C ASP A 674 6.16 -32.92 16.49
N VAL A 675 7.29 -32.28 16.16
CA VAL A 675 8.51 -32.94 15.73
C VAL A 675 9.46 -33.06 16.92
N THR A 676 9.99 -34.27 17.10
CA THR A 676 11.10 -34.55 18.00
C THR A 676 12.27 -35.13 17.19
N ILE A 677 13.45 -34.53 17.35
CA ILE A 677 14.71 -34.99 16.74
C ILE A 677 15.75 -35.20 17.83
N LYS A 678 16.24 -36.43 17.94
CA LYS A 678 17.20 -36.85 18.96
C LYS A 678 18.41 -37.54 18.32
N VAL A 679 19.53 -37.49 19.03
CA VAL A 679 20.80 -38.13 18.66
C VAL A 679 21.15 -39.18 19.69
N PHE A 680 21.60 -40.34 19.22
CA PHE A 680 21.97 -41.50 20.01
C PHE A 680 23.37 -42.00 19.64
N ASP A 681 24.05 -42.64 20.58
CA ASP A 681 25.23 -43.43 20.29
C ASP A 681 24.87 -44.81 19.68
N LEU A 682 25.88 -45.61 19.31
CA LEU A 682 25.69 -46.95 18.74
C LEU A 682 25.05 -47.96 19.72
N LEU A 683 25.04 -47.68 21.03
CA LEU A 683 24.37 -48.49 22.04
C LEU A 683 22.91 -48.05 22.25
N GLY A 684 22.44 -47.03 21.52
CA GLY A 684 21.09 -46.50 21.62
C GLY A 684 20.87 -45.54 22.80
N ARG A 685 21.94 -45.08 23.47
CA ARG A 685 21.84 -44.08 24.54
C ARG A 685 21.68 -42.70 23.92
N GLU A 686 20.70 -41.92 24.39
CA GLU A 686 20.50 -40.54 23.95
C GLU A 686 21.70 -39.68 24.38
N VAL A 687 22.29 -38.96 23.42
CA VAL A 687 23.44 -38.06 23.65
C VAL A 687 23.11 -36.59 23.35
N ALA A 688 22.02 -36.31 22.62
CA ALA A 688 21.48 -34.97 22.45
C ALA A 688 20.00 -34.99 22.03
N THR A 689 19.25 -33.97 22.43
CA THR A 689 17.95 -33.64 21.84
C THR A 689 18.11 -32.34 21.04
N ILE A 690 17.80 -32.39 19.74
CA ILE A 690 17.92 -31.26 18.79
C ILE A 690 16.61 -30.49 18.71
N VAL A 691 15.49 -31.22 18.69
CA VAL A 691 14.13 -30.68 18.68
C VAL A 691 13.32 -31.48 19.70
N SER A 692 12.59 -30.81 20.59
CA SER A 692 11.76 -31.43 21.62
C SER A 692 10.32 -30.97 21.45
N ASP A 693 9.48 -31.80 20.85
CA ASP A 693 8.04 -31.61 20.65
C ASP A 693 7.66 -30.21 20.16
N GLN A 694 8.44 -29.70 19.21
CA GLN A 694 8.19 -28.41 18.59
C GLN A 694 7.27 -28.62 17.39
N THR A 695 6.23 -27.81 17.26
CA THR A 695 5.29 -27.89 16.13
C THR A 695 5.92 -27.38 14.84
N PHE A 696 5.85 -28.19 13.78
CA PHE A 696 6.22 -27.82 12.40
C PHE A 696 5.01 -27.95 11.47
N GLU A 697 4.90 -27.08 10.47
CA GLU A 697 3.89 -27.14 9.41
C GLU A 697 4.28 -28.15 8.32
N ALA A 698 3.34 -28.53 7.45
CA ALA A 698 3.63 -29.39 6.29
C ALA A 698 4.74 -28.79 5.40
N GLY A 699 5.72 -29.60 4.98
CA GLY A 699 6.82 -29.16 4.12
C GLY A 699 8.19 -29.76 4.46
N GLU A 700 9.24 -29.22 3.85
CA GLU A 700 10.63 -29.56 4.15
C GLU A 700 11.23 -28.60 5.19
N HIS A 701 11.99 -29.15 6.13
CA HIS A 701 12.55 -28.46 7.28
C HIS A 701 14.02 -28.80 7.48
N TYR A 702 14.74 -27.90 8.15
CA TYR A 702 16.17 -27.98 8.36
C TYR A 702 16.52 -27.59 9.80
N VAL A 703 17.28 -28.45 10.50
CA VAL A 703 17.79 -28.16 11.83
C VAL A 703 19.29 -28.40 11.90
N ASN A 704 20.01 -27.58 12.65
CA ASN A 704 21.46 -27.71 12.80
C ASN A 704 21.80 -28.54 14.04
N PHE A 705 22.81 -29.39 13.91
CA PHE A 705 23.40 -30.13 15.01
C PHE A 705 24.88 -29.80 15.15
N ARG A 706 25.32 -29.54 16.38
CA ARG A 706 26.70 -29.18 16.71
C ARG A 706 27.23 -30.14 17.77
N ALA A 707 28.35 -30.81 17.49
CA ALA A 707 28.82 -31.98 18.24
C ALA A 707 30.09 -31.72 19.10
N ASP A 708 30.43 -30.46 19.42
CA ASP A 708 31.67 -30.09 20.12
C ASP A 708 31.95 -30.90 21.41
N GLY A 709 30.89 -31.30 22.13
CA GLY A 709 30.97 -32.07 23.38
C GLY A 709 31.03 -33.59 23.23
N LEU A 710 30.96 -34.13 22.01
CA LEU A 710 30.93 -35.57 21.75
C LEU A 710 32.31 -36.09 21.28
N PRO A 711 32.66 -37.37 21.50
CA PRO A 711 33.86 -37.97 20.87
C PRO A 711 33.67 -38.18 19.36
N SER A 712 34.76 -38.21 18.58
CA SER A 712 34.69 -38.66 17.17
C SER A 712 34.08 -40.06 17.10
N GLY A 713 33.16 -40.28 16.17
CA GLY A 713 32.47 -41.57 16.09
C GLY A 713 31.23 -41.54 15.22
N VAL A 714 30.55 -42.68 15.21
CA VAL A 714 29.29 -42.87 14.50
C VAL A 714 28.14 -42.66 15.48
N TYR A 715 27.18 -41.83 15.07
CA TYR A 715 25.97 -41.53 15.81
C TYR A 715 24.73 -41.86 14.97
N LEU A 716 23.62 -42.08 15.65
CA LEU A 716 22.30 -42.22 15.04
C LEU A 716 21.49 -40.98 15.36
N TYR A 717 20.70 -40.48 14.42
CA TYR A 717 19.72 -39.42 14.68
C TYR A 717 18.35 -39.87 14.18
N GLN A 718 17.32 -39.54 14.95
CA GLN A 718 15.97 -40.04 14.73
C GLN A 718 14.98 -38.87 14.67
N LEU A 719 14.07 -38.94 13.70
CA LEU A 719 12.87 -38.12 13.59
C LEU A 719 11.69 -38.88 14.20
N LYS A 720 10.86 -38.18 14.99
CA LYS A 720 9.52 -38.62 15.41
C LYS A 720 8.51 -37.49 15.18
N VAL A 721 7.37 -37.82 14.57
CA VAL A 721 6.26 -36.89 14.32
C VAL A 721 5.01 -37.68 13.94
N ASN A 722 3.85 -37.36 14.51
CA ASN A 722 2.54 -37.98 14.18
C ASN A 722 2.57 -39.52 14.07
N GLY A 723 3.32 -40.21 14.95
CA GLY A 723 3.47 -41.67 14.92
C GLY A 723 4.49 -42.23 13.91
N TYR A 724 4.99 -41.41 12.98
CA TYR A 724 6.12 -41.76 12.11
C TYR A 724 7.44 -41.70 12.86
N SER A 725 8.34 -42.64 12.58
CA SER A 725 9.73 -42.55 13.01
C SER A 725 10.71 -43.08 11.97
N GLN A 726 11.80 -42.33 11.75
CA GLN A 726 12.91 -42.76 10.89
C GLN A 726 14.24 -42.40 11.56
N THR A 727 15.19 -43.33 11.49
CA THR A 727 16.54 -43.16 12.03
C THR A 727 17.56 -43.18 10.89
N ARG A 728 18.58 -42.34 10.98
CA ARG A 728 19.74 -42.33 10.07
C ARG A 728 21.05 -42.25 10.84
N LYS A 729 22.13 -42.59 10.14
CA LYS A 729 23.50 -42.61 10.66
C LYS A 729 24.23 -41.32 10.26
N MET A 730 25.00 -40.74 11.17
CA MET A 730 25.94 -39.65 10.91
C MET A 730 27.32 -39.97 11.50
N ILE A 731 28.37 -39.37 10.94
CA ILE A 731 29.76 -39.60 11.30
C ILE A 731 30.37 -38.26 11.70
N TYR A 732 30.76 -38.14 12.96
CA TYR A 732 31.46 -36.97 13.48
C TYR A 732 32.96 -37.26 13.56
N ILE A 733 33.79 -36.36 13.03
CA ILE A 733 35.25 -36.47 13.05
C ILE A 733 35.82 -35.17 13.61
N LYS A 734 36.54 -35.25 14.72
CA LYS A 734 37.30 -34.11 15.28
C LYS A 734 38.53 -33.76 14.46
#